data_AF-A0A956JLQ4-F1
#
_entry.id   AF-A0A956JLQ4-F1
#
_cell.length_a   1.000
_cell.length_b   1.000
_cell.length_c   1.000
_cell.angle_alpha   90.00
_cell.angle_beta   90.00
_cell.angle_gamma   90.00
#
_symmetry.space_group_name_H-M   'P 1'
#
loop_
_entity.id
_entity.type
_entity.pdbx_description
1 polymer ?
#
loop_
_entity_poly.entity_id
_entity_poly.type
_entity_poly.pdbx_seq_one_letter_code
_entity_poly.pdbx_strand_id
1 'polypeptide(L)'
;MRRPNAGWLAAAVAVAVSLAPGGAALADNPSKHPLQRVADSELDLVVSLDWNPNTVAGRGKPYLDAAFAEFGGTVFAATEGHLRICKLYVYSKRRYSGSADIVVSDSASRANAQLNGIDVNGQILLFTRTTAGVERSGASLGRTMGHELGHYALGLKDEYTEQIETEKRGWTQTRPCDVRLTTLMGSEEQRRYSTPETYRARSYAPWVAAPDKTVKSDTKRQHYARCEDLVEDPDGDREDATWRTAQYRSYEKSAWEVLISDPRTTPLPAALSGAGRRHRFAALAALTSVPEITEPAWNRDCFQVIYMEGTVLVLMIDHSVSMGDEIKPGETKFQRAAAGAKTMIDTVPVGDSVALISFAETGDTLVGVTKIEDKGGDKGKASRDALKAQVDSIVPLDPKLHPVSQTNVTNGLVKAWAELAKRAEVGNQQFVVLLSDGSVRADDWALAPFTSARVPVYTIGVKVVDGTQMQRIATATRGKFFRTGGSSGIRMGGLYQLIVEELSHQNELGRKFVDYSGGDSAPEVGALLNELDGEARFSASWPDGVAVAFELRGPGGEVITANALPPGIRYVSDATYGMYVLDKPAPGQWKAVLTPAPGIVKTQLSLDATSSSPLALHVHVSGGQSYPEPFTIVARVSAPSPVVGAQVEAILDPDGPTPRSIVLVDDGQAPDEVAADGRYTAVVADLTSDGSHDLKVVVSNPSGSAAVDTNGGLHAGDGQLVTPLSLSNFAREAKATLVVAGAKPMPQSYDQAIKLRNDMTPLWGSIDKPGDVVYFAFNGYAGGHYAMMTGSLASSDGKPMRTKLTLYAPDGTTVRDSDAGDDGTSWLELRAGQQDQVYFLKVEHAGAGTGRFQIAVAPRAWFGPGPRGSSQAGGDDGGGGSGSGCRVVTTEAPGSTLPVVLLVLFCVLAVLRRRARRRARGRF
;
A
#
# COMPACT_ATOMS: atom_id res chain seq x y z
N MET A 1 -36.77 13.12 67.38
CA MET A 1 -37.74 13.55 66.34
C MET A 1 -37.00 14.27 65.22
N ARG A 2 -37.46 14.15 63.96
CA ARG A 2 -37.22 15.02 62.78
C ARG A 2 -35.76 15.35 62.33
N ARG A 3 -35.45 14.92 61.09
CA ARG A 3 -34.61 15.58 60.06
C ARG A 3 -35.25 16.92 59.60
N PRO A 4 -34.68 17.76 58.69
CA PRO A 4 -33.46 17.62 57.84
C PRO A 4 -32.46 18.80 58.11
N ASN A 5 -31.44 19.20 57.30
CA ASN A 5 -30.89 18.91 55.95
C ASN A 5 -29.38 18.54 56.07
N ALA A 6 -28.60 18.02 55.10
CA ALA A 6 -28.62 17.93 53.63
C ALA A 6 -28.07 19.15 52.85
N GLY A 7 -26.76 19.14 52.55
CA GLY A 7 -26.06 20.18 51.79
C GLY A 7 -24.80 19.64 51.07
N TRP A 8 -25.02 18.86 50.01
CA TRP A 8 -24.03 18.42 49.03
C TRP A 8 -24.54 18.81 47.63
N LEU A 9 -23.70 19.47 46.82
CA LEU A 9 -23.74 19.54 45.35
C LEU A 9 -22.56 20.45 44.93
N ALA A 10 -21.40 19.89 44.60
CA ALA A 10 -21.06 19.36 43.28
C ALA A 10 -21.05 20.44 42.19
N ALA A 11 -19.87 21.07 42.00
CA ALA A 11 -19.59 21.87 40.82
C ALA A 11 -19.44 20.95 39.61
N ALA A 12 -20.52 20.77 38.85
CA ALA A 12 -20.49 20.05 37.60
C ALA A 12 -19.67 20.86 36.57
N VAL A 13 -18.42 20.46 36.34
CA VAL A 13 -17.75 20.77 35.07
C VAL A 13 -18.51 19.99 34.01
N ALA A 14 -19.43 20.67 33.33
CA ALA A 14 -20.12 20.14 32.17
C ALA A 14 -19.09 19.95 31.05
N VAL A 15 -18.48 18.76 31.01
CA VAL A 15 -17.87 18.25 29.78
C VAL A 15 -19.02 18.10 28.79
N ALA A 16 -19.18 19.13 27.96
CA ALA A 16 -20.01 19.04 26.78
C ALA A 16 -19.37 17.99 25.87
N VAL A 17 -19.77 16.74 26.03
CA VAL A 17 -19.54 15.69 25.06
C VAL A 17 -20.37 16.07 23.84
N SER A 18 -19.80 16.94 23.00
CA SER A 18 -20.21 17.06 21.63
C SER A 18 -19.94 15.71 20.99
N LEU A 19 -20.98 14.87 20.95
CA LEU A 19 -21.11 13.77 20.01
C LEU A 19 -21.18 14.40 18.60
N ALA A 20 -20.04 14.90 18.14
CA ALA A 20 -19.79 15.00 16.71
C ALA A 20 -19.97 13.56 16.19
N PRO A 21 -20.81 13.33 15.17
CA PRO A 21 -20.89 12.01 14.55
C PRO A 21 -19.48 11.65 14.11
N GLY A 22 -18.99 10.50 14.53
CA GLY A 22 -17.62 10.08 14.24
C GLY A 22 -17.39 10.12 12.74
N GLY A 23 -16.64 11.13 12.28
CA GLY A 23 -16.06 11.11 10.95
C GLY A 23 -15.22 9.84 10.88
N ALA A 24 -15.56 8.95 9.95
CA ALA A 24 -14.80 7.74 9.78
C ALA A 24 -13.34 8.13 9.55
N ALA A 25 -12.45 7.76 10.47
CA ALA A 25 -11.02 7.83 10.21
C ALA A 25 -10.78 6.98 8.96
N LEU A 26 -10.43 7.64 7.85
CA LEU A 26 -10.15 6.97 6.59
C LEU A 26 -9.07 5.92 6.82
N ALA A 27 -9.23 4.76 6.17
CA ALA A 27 -8.43 3.58 6.48
C ALA A 27 -6.92 3.87 6.29
N ASP A 28 -6.20 3.91 7.40
CA ASP A 28 -4.76 4.08 7.41
C ASP A 28 -4.09 2.92 6.66
N ASN A 29 -3.38 3.23 5.57
CA ASN A 29 -2.67 2.21 4.80
C ASN A 29 -1.39 1.75 5.55
N PRO A 30 -1.31 0.47 5.99
CA PRO A 30 -0.19 -0.01 6.81
C PRO A 30 1.13 -0.19 6.04
N SER A 31 1.14 -0.02 4.72
CA SER A 31 2.37 -0.04 3.90
C SER A 31 3.13 1.29 3.89
N LYS A 32 2.49 2.37 4.36
CA LYS A 32 3.04 3.73 4.35
C LYS A 32 3.84 4.07 5.59
N HIS A 33 4.77 5.02 5.47
CA HIS A 33 5.56 5.50 6.58
C HIS A 33 4.67 6.10 7.70
N PRO A 34 4.86 5.75 9.00
CA PRO A 34 3.93 6.12 10.08
C PRO A 34 3.66 7.63 10.25
N LEU A 35 4.57 8.50 9.80
CA LEU A 35 4.38 9.94 9.86
C LEU A 35 3.45 10.51 8.76
N GLN A 36 3.18 9.79 7.66
CA GLN A 36 2.29 10.27 6.59
C GLN A 36 0.87 10.48 7.12
N ARG A 37 0.33 11.70 6.96
CA ARG A 37 -1.05 12.06 7.32
C ARG A 37 -1.82 12.47 6.08
N VAL A 38 -3.00 11.89 5.93
CA VAL A 38 -4.02 12.33 4.99
C VAL A 38 -5.24 12.71 5.81
N ALA A 39 -5.60 13.98 5.78
CA ALA A 39 -6.83 14.51 6.36
C ALA A 39 -7.57 15.36 5.32
N ASP A 40 -8.84 15.69 5.57
CA ASP A 40 -9.74 16.30 4.59
C ASP A 40 -9.22 17.56 3.88
N SER A 41 -8.29 18.29 4.51
CA SER A 41 -7.63 19.50 3.98
C SER A 41 -6.11 19.56 4.25
N GLU A 42 -5.54 18.58 4.96
CA GLU A 42 -4.14 18.63 5.44
C GLU A 42 -3.37 17.38 5.04
N LEU A 43 -2.17 17.60 4.50
CA LEU A 43 -1.24 16.54 4.15
C LEU A 43 0.06 16.70 4.94
N ASP A 44 0.45 15.66 5.67
CA ASP A 44 1.82 15.49 6.15
C ASP A 44 2.47 14.39 5.30
N LEU A 45 3.59 14.68 4.63
CA LEU A 45 4.22 13.79 3.66
C LEU A 45 5.67 13.48 4.05
N VAL A 46 6.18 12.36 3.56
CA VAL A 46 7.52 11.84 3.83
C VAL A 46 8.36 11.90 2.56
N VAL A 47 9.57 12.45 2.68
CA VAL A 47 10.51 12.66 1.57
C VAL A 47 11.79 11.87 1.84
N SER A 48 12.26 11.08 0.88
CA SER A 48 13.56 10.41 0.93
C SER A 48 14.50 10.98 -0.14
N LEU A 49 15.69 11.41 0.27
CA LEU A 49 16.75 11.90 -0.61
C LEU A 49 17.82 10.82 -0.82
N ASP A 50 18.30 10.60 -2.04
CA ASP A 50 19.43 9.67 -2.24
C ASP A 50 20.81 10.20 -1.81
N TRP A 51 20.89 11.49 -1.50
CA TRP A 51 22.09 12.15 -0.97
C TRP A 51 21.93 12.62 0.49
N ASN A 52 22.98 13.20 1.05
CA ASN A 52 22.94 13.91 2.33
C ASN A 52 22.98 15.43 2.07
N PRO A 53 21.93 16.20 2.42
CA PRO A 53 21.86 17.63 2.15
C PRO A 53 22.85 18.47 3.00
N ASN A 54 23.53 17.87 3.98
CA ASN A 54 24.59 18.55 4.71
C ASN A 54 25.97 18.46 4.02
N THR A 55 26.13 17.61 2.99
CA THR A 55 27.44 17.34 2.37
C THR A 55 27.54 17.66 0.89
N VAL A 56 26.43 17.90 0.19
CA VAL A 56 26.44 18.19 -1.26
C VAL A 56 26.25 19.69 -1.51
N ALA A 57 27.30 20.34 -2.02
CA ALA A 57 27.27 21.76 -2.39
C ALA A 57 26.20 22.01 -3.47
N GLY A 58 25.44 23.11 -3.35
CA GLY A 58 24.36 23.45 -4.28
C GLY A 58 23.08 22.59 -4.17
N ARG A 59 23.07 21.53 -3.34
CA ARG A 59 21.92 20.65 -3.07
C ARG A 59 21.60 20.53 -1.57
N GLY A 60 21.98 21.55 -0.80
CA GLY A 60 21.75 21.58 0.65
C GLY A 60 20.36 22.07 1.06
N LYS A 61 20.13 22.14 2.38
CA LYS A 61 18.84 22.56 2.98
C LYS A 61 18.21 23.80 2.30
N PRO A 62 18.92 24.93 2.04
CA PRO A 62 18.31 26.10 1.40
C PRO A 62 17.72 25.87 -0.01
N TYR A 63 18.29 24.97 -0.80
CA TYR A 63 17.75 24.60 -2.12
C TYR A 63 16.46 23.79 -1.97
N LEU A 64 16.45 22.86 -1.02
CA LEU A 64 15.31 22.00 -0.70
C LEU A 64 14.18 22.79 -0.03
N ASP A 65 14.48 23.66 0.93
CA ASP A 65 13.52 24.54 1.59
C ASP A 65 12.79 25.45 0.58
N ALA A 66 13.51 25.95 -0.43
CA ALA A 66 12.91 26.70 -1.53
C ALA A 66 11.98 25.83 -2.40
N ALA A 67 12.37 24.58 -2.68
CA ALA A 67 11.52 23.64 -3.42
C ALA A 67 10.27 23.24 -2.64
N PHE A 68 10.41 22.86 -1.37
CA PHE A 68 9.31 22.49 -0.50
C PHE A 68 8.35 23.66 -0.23
N ALA A 69 8.86 24.88 -0.13
CA ALA A 69 8.02 26.07 0.00
C ALA A 69 7.22 26.36 -1.28
N GLU A 70 7.86 26.28 -2.45
CA GLU A 70 7.16 26.43 -3.73
C GLU A 70 6.14 25.31 -3.95
N PHE A 71 6.43 24.08 -3.52
CA PHE A 71 5.50 22.95 -3.54
C PHE A 71 4.26 23.22 -2.68
N GLY A 72 4.43 23.56 -1.40
CA GLY A 72 3.32 23.90 -0.52
C GLY A 72 2.46 25.04 -1.06
N GLY A 73 3.08 26.09 -1.61
CA GLY A 73 2.39 27.19 -2.26
C GLY A 73 1.68 26.79 -3.56
N THR A 74 2.25 25.89 -4.36
CA THR A 74 1.64 25.38 -5.61
C THR A 74 0.40 24.54 -5.32
N VAL A 75 0.45 23.64 -4.33
CA VAL A 75 -0.71 22.82 -3.93
C VAL A 75 -1.83 23.69 -3.35
N PHE A 76 -1.48 24.66 -2.51
CA PHE A 76 -2.44 25.58 -1.91
C PHE A 76 -3.10 26.47 -2.98
N ALA A 77 -2.33 27.01 -3.92
CA ALA A 77 -2.88 27.79 -5.03
C ALA A 77 -3.74 26.93 -5.96
N ALA A 78 -3.26 25.76 -6.38
CA ALA A 78 -3.95 24.89 -7.34
C ALA A 78 -5.28 24.34 -6.80
N THR A 79 -5.46 24.30 -5.48
CA THR A 79 -6.68 23.87 -4.80
C THR A 79 -7.48 25.04 -4.20
N GLU A 80 -7.18 26.28 -4.58
CA GLU A 80 -7.85 27.51 -4.10
C GLU A 80 -7.89 27.60 -2.55
N GLY A 81 -6.84 27.09 -1.90
CA GLY A 81 -6.67 27.06 -0.45
C GLY A 81 -7.30 25.89 0.29
N HIS A 82 -7.95 24.94 -0.42
CA HIS A 82 -8.66 23.83 0.20
C HIS A 82 -7.77 22.67 0.66
N LEU A 83 -6.60 22.47 0.03
CA LEU A 83 -5.57 21.56 0.51
C LEU A 83 -4.30 22.33 0.90
N ARG A 84 -3.66 21.89 1.97
CA ARG A 84 -2.38 22.42 2.45
C ARG A 84 -1.41 21.31 2.82
N ILE A 85 -0.17 21.45 2.36
CA ILE A 85 0.96 20.69 2.90
C ILE A 85 1.30 21.31 4.25
N CYS A 86 1.22 20.51 5.32
CA CYS A 86 1.63 20.92 6.64
C CYS A 86 3.07 20.45 6.90
N LYS A 87 3.31 19.17 7.20
CA LYS A 87 4.66 18.69 7.52
C LYS A 87 5.31 17.92 6.38
N LEU A 88 6.59 18.20 6.14
CA LEU A 88 7.45 17.43 5.24
C LEU A 88 8.60 16.83 6.05
N TYR A 89 8.58 15.50 6.24
CA TYR A 89 9.61 14.76 6.97
C TYR A 89 10.68 14.30 6.00
N VAL A 90 11.87 14.90 6.07
CA VAL A 90 12.92 14.75 5.05
C VAL A 90 14.05 13.86 5.56
N TYR A 91 14.15 12.66 4.99
CA TYR A 91 15.21 11.70 5.23
C TYR A 91 16.31 11.78 4.17
N SER A 92 17.53 11.35 4.54
CA SER A 92 18.69 11.33 3.64
C SER A 92 19.22 9.92 3.40
N LYS A 93 20.13 9.78 2.43
CA LYS A 93 20.82 8.51 2.09
C LYS A 93 19.88 7.34 1.76
N ARG A 94 18.79 7.57 1.02
CA ARG A 94 17.76 6.56 0.66
C ARG A 94 17.04 5.92 1.86
N ARG A 95 17.15 6.49 3.07
CA ARG A 95 16.43 5.97 4.24
C ARG A 95 14.92 6.14 4.02
N TYR A 96 14.14 5.08 4.29
CA TYR A 96 12.70 5.00 4.01
C TYR A 96 12.29 5.18 2.54
N SER A 97 13.18 5.00 1.56
CA SER A 97 12.83 5.20 0.14
C SER A 97 11.71 4.28 -0.36
N GLY A 98 11.51 3.08 0.21
CA GLY A 98 10.41 2.18 -0.15
C GLY A 98 9.04 2.54 0.45
N SER A 99 8.96 3.48 1.40
CA SER A 99 7.71 3.84 2.10
C SER A 99 7.43 5.35 2.18
N ALA A 100 8.30 6.18 1.61
CA ALA A 100 8.12 7.63 1.48
C ALA A 100 7.04 7.98 0.43
N ASP A 101 6.37 9.11 0.61
CA ASP A 101 5.48 9.68 -0.42
C ASP A 101 6.27 10.20 -1.63
N ILE A 102 7.47 10.74 -1.38
CA ILE A 102 8.31 11.42 -2.38
C ILE A 102 9.74 10.89 -2.28
N VAL A 103 10.30 10.44 -3.41
CA VAL A 103 11.74 10.13 -3.54
C VAL A 103 12.38 11.15 -4.47
N VAL A 104 13.43 11.83 -3.98
CA VAL A 104 14.22 12.77 -4.77
C VAL A 104 15.63 12.21 -5.00
N SER A 105 16.03 12.13 -6.26
CA SER A 105 17.38 11.71 -6.66
C SER A 105 18.18 12.89 -7.20
N ASP A 106 19.45 13.02 -6.81
CA ASP A 106 20.37 13.99 -7.43
C ASP A 106 20.92 13.47 -8.76
N SER A 107 20.02 13.06 -9.67
CA SER A 107 20.33 12.56 -11.01
C SER A 107 19.46 13.23 -12.08
N ALA A 108 19.60 12.81 -13.33
CA ALA A 108 18.90 13.38 -14.49
C ALA A 108 17.88 12.37 -15.03
N SER A 109 16.59 12.71 -14.96
CA SER A 109 15.50 11.89 -15.53
C SER A 109 14.20 12.71 -15.66
N ARG A 110 13.10 12.05 -16.03
CA ARG A 110 11.73 12.58 -16.01
C ARG A 110 11.12 12.34 -14.62
N ALA A 111 10.45 13.35 -14.07
CA ALA A 111 9.62 13.17 -12.87
C ALA A 111 8.41 12.29 -13.20
N ASN A 112 7.85 11.61 -12.20
CA ASN A 112 6.60 10.89 -12.35
C ASN A 112 5.90 10.69 -10.99
N ALA A 113 4.67 10.23 -11.04
CA ALA A 113 3.91 9.81 -9.88
C ALA A 113 2.92 8.71 -10.23
N GLN A 114 2.70 7.83 -9.27
CA GLN A 114 1.74 6.74 -9.41
C GLN A 114 0.34 7.25 -9.09
N LEU A 115 -0.61 7.06 -10.02
CA LEU A 115 -1.99 7.52 -9.91
C LEU A 115 -2.65 6.99 -8.63
N ASN A 116 -3.27 7.87 -7.84
CA ASN A 116 -3.89 7.53 -6.53
C ASN A 116 -2.92 6.85 -5.53
N GLY A 117 -1.61 7.06 -5.70
CA GLY A 117 -0.56 6.48 -4.86
C GLY A 117 -0.61 6.87 -3.38
N ILE A 118 -1.51 7.77 -2.97
CA ILE A 118 -1.73 8.15 -1.57
C ILE A 118 -2.52 7.09 -0.77
N ASP A 119 -3.50 6.42 -1.40
CA ASP A 119 -4.37 5.41 -0.76
C ASP A 119 -3.77 4.00 -0.84
N VAL A 120 -3.01 3.70 -1.90
CA VAL A 120 -2.24 2.46 -2.07
C VAL A 120 -0.75 2.69 -1.75
N ASN A 121 0.14 1.69 -1.86
CA ASN A 121 1.56 1.88 -1.55
C ASN A 121 2.34 2.66 -2.64
N GLY A 122 1.83 3.80 -3.10
CA GLY A 122 2.42 4.52 -4.24
C GLY A 122 3.49 5.55 -3.87
N GLN A 123 4.13 6.18 -4.86
CA GLN A 123 5.15 7.23 -4.67
C GLN A 123 5.13 8.30 -5.78
N ILE A 124 5.79 9.42 -5.49
CA ILE A 124 6.24 10.48 -6.41
C ILE A 124 7.76 10.37 -6.58
N LEU A 125 8.25 10.45 -7.82
CA LEU A 125 9.67 10.51 -8.14
C LEU A 125 10.09 11.84 -8.72
N LEU A 126 11.22 12.33 -8.24
CA LEU A 126 11.75 13.62 -8.63
C LEU A 126 13.26 13.57 -8.82
N PHE A 127 13.71 14.41 -9.74
CA PHE A 127 15.09 14.47 -10.19
C PHE A 127 15.56 15.92 -10.14
N THR A 128 16.76 16.17 -9.59
CA THR A 128 17.34 17.52 -9.54
C THR A 128 17.69 18.05 -10.93
N ARG A 129 17.78 17.17 -11.93
CA ARG A 129 18.01 17.49 -13.33
C ARG A 129 16.93 16.88 -14.21
N THR A 130 16.54 17.60 -15.26
CA THR A 130 15.69 17.07 -16.34
C THR A 130 16.40 15.96 -17.12
N THR A 131 15.68 15.20 -17.94
CA THR A 131 16.24 14.21 -18.88
C THR A 131 17.30 14.81 -19.83
N ALA A 132 17.23 16.11 -20.12
CA ALA A 132 18.24 16.83 -20.90
C ALA A 132 19.50 17.23 -20.08
N GLY A 133 19.63 16.75 -18.84
CA GLY A 133 20.72 17.08 -17.92
C GLY A 133 20.66 18.48 -17.30
N VAL A 134 19.69 19.32 -17.69
CA VAL A 134 19.54 20.70 -17.20
C VAL A 134 19.10 20.68 -15.74
N GLU A 135 19.84 21.39 -14.88
CA GLU A 135 19.51 21.55 -13.46
C GLU A 135 18.19 22.29 -13.26
N ARG A 136 17.35 21.77 -12.37
CA ARG A 136 16.15 22.45 -11.90
C ARG A 136 16.54 23.42 -10.79
N SER A 137 15.93 24.61 -10.78
CA SER A 137 15.97 25.47 -9.60
C SER A 137 15.08 24.86 -8.51
N GLY A 138 15.28 25.26 -7.25
CA GLY A 138 14.40 24.82 -6.15
C GLY A 138 12.92 25.08 -6.48
N ALA A 139 12.60 26.29 -6.95
CA ALA A 139 11.24 26.61 -7.39
C ALA A 139 10.74 25.73 -8.55
N SER A 140 11.56 25.45 -9.57
CA SER A 140 11.17 24.54 -10.64
C SER A 140 10.82 23.14 -10.09
N LEU A 141 11.68 22.58 -9.25
CA LEU A 141 11.46 21.29 -8.59
C LEU A 141 10.19 21.30 -7.71
N GLY A 142 9.91 22.40 -7.02
CA GLY A 142 8.73 22.56 -6.17
C GLY A 142 7.40 22.60 -6.94
N ARG A 143 7.36 23.22 -8.12
CA ARG A 143 6.15 23.17 -8.96
C ARG A 143 5.91 21.79 -9.55
N THR A 144 6.98 21.08 -9.94
CA THR A 144 6.91 19.67 -10.31
C THR A 144 6.30 18.82 -9.20
N MET A 145 6.75 18.98 -7.95
CA MET A 145 6.13 18.30 -6.80
C MET A 145 4.61 18.53 -6.76
N GLY A 146 4.15 19.74 -7.09
CA GLY A 146 2.72 20.08 -7.17
C GLY A 146 1.98 19.41 -8.34
N HIS A 147 2.61 19.31 -9.52
CA HIS A 147 2.10 18.58 -10.68
C HIS A 147 1.95 17.09 -10.35
N GLU A 148 3.03 16.46 -9.86
CA GLU A 148 3.07 15.05 -9.50
C GLU A 148 2.10 14.68 -8.36
N LEU A 149 1.90 15.59 -7.39
CA LEU A 149 0.88 15.41 -6.35
C LEU A 149 -0.55 15.35 -6.96
N GLY A 150 -0.78 16.01 -8.09
CA GLY A 150 -2.02 15.91 -8.86
C GLY A 150 -2.34 14.47 -9.27
N HIS A 151 -1.35 13.70 -9.74
CA HIS A 151 -1.53 12.28 -10.00
C HIS A 151 -1.62 11.46 -8.69
N TYR A 152 -0.68 11.69 -7.77
CA TYR A 152 -0.50 10.88 -6.56
C TYR A 152 -1.66 10.95 -5.57
N ALA A 153 -2.09 12.16 -5.21
CA ALA A 153 -3.11 12.38 -4.20
C ALA A 153 -4.50 12.56 -4.81
N LEU A 154 -4.58 13.18 -5.99
CA LEU A 154 -5.85 13.63 -6.58
C LEU A 154 -6.28 12.80 -7.79
N GLY A 155 -5.48 11.83 -8.23
CA GLY A 155 -5.80 10.98 -9.38
C GLY A 155 -6.10 11.74 -10.66
N LEU A 156 -5.54 12.95 -10.81
CA LEU A 156 -5.63 13.70 -12.04
C LEU A 156 -4.72 13.05 -13.09
N LYS A 157 -5.00 13.31 -14.35
CA LYS A 157 -4.20 12.89 -15.50
C LYS A 157 -3.69 14.13 -16.23
N ASP A 158 -2.80 13.89 -17.18
CA ASP A 158 -2.11 14.94 -17.91
C ASP A 158 -2.99 15.69 -18.93
N GLU A 159 -2.62 16.95 -19.14
CA GLU A 159 -3.35 17.92 -19.99
C GLU A 159 -2.56 18.36 -21.22
N TYR A 160 -1.72 17.45 -21.73
CA TYR A 160 -1.10 17.52 -23.05
C TYR A 160 -1.70 16.48 -24.01
N THR A 161 -1.62 16.77 -25.32
CA THR A 161 -2.12 15.90 -26.39
C THR A 161 -0.98 15.22 -27.14
N GLU A 162 -1.06 13.90 -27.31
CA GLU A 162 -0.15 13.15 -28.20
C GLU A 162 -0.64 13.19 -29.65
N GLN A 163 0.29 13.23 -30.61
CA GLN A 163 0.03 12.74 -31.97
C GLN A 163 0.34 11.24 -32.05
N ILE A 164 -0.66 10.44 -32.42
CA ILE A 164 -0.47 9.03 -32.79
C ILE A 164 -0.06 8.98 -34.27
N GLU A 165 1.23 8.81 -34.56
CA GLU A 165 1.67 8.43 -35.90
C GLU A 165 1.54 6.90 -36.09
N THR A 166 0.59 6.49 -36.93
CA THR A 166 0.56 5.13 -37.51
C THR A 166 1.18 5.12 -38.89
N GLU A 167 2.48 5.39 -38.98
CA GLU A 167 3.22 5.37 -40.24
C GLU A 167 3.71 3.97 -40.63
N LYS A 168 2.99 3.33 -41.55
CA LYS A 168 3.55 2.27 -42.39
C LYS A 168 4.46 2.89 -43.46
N ARG A 169 5.74 2.48 -43.45
CA ARG A 169 6.75 2.66 -44.53
C ARG A 169 7.45 4.03 -44.65
N GLY A 170 8.32 4.31 -43.69
CA GLY A 170 9.75 4.38 -43.99
C GLY A 170 10.25 5.57 -44.81
N TRP A 171 10.09 6.78 -44.28
CA TRP A 171 11.06 7.87 -44.45
C TRP A 171 11.31 8.55 -43.11
N THR A 172 12.57 8.75 -42.72
CA THR A 172 12.92 9.31 -41.41
C THR A 172 13.00 10.84 -41.43
N GLN A 173 11.95 11.51 -40.95
CA GLN A 173 12.08 12.89 -40.45
C GLN A 173 11.14 13.13 -39.26
N THR A 174 11.73 13.33 -38.08
CA THR A 174 11.02 13.42 -36.79
C THR A 174 10.79 14.86 -36.32
N ARG A 175 9.62 15.13 -35.71
CA ARG A 175 9.44 15.61 -34.31
C ARG A 175 8.01 16.14 -34.05
N PRO A 176 7.49 15.99 -32.81
CA PRO A 176 6.07 16.19 -32.50
C PRO A 176 5.70 17.65 -32.22
N CYS A 177 4.40 17.95 -32.31
CA CYS A 177 3.79 19.21 -31.88
C CYS A 177 2.78 18.99 -30.75
N ASP A 178 3.28 18.66 -29.55
CA ASP A 178 2.45 18.48 -28.36
C ASP A 178 1.84 19.82 -27.91
N VAL A 179 0.54 19.96 -28.12
CA VAL A 179 -0.23 21.12 -27.64
C VAL A 179 -0.58 20.89 -26.16
N ARG A 180 -0.23 21.87 -25.32
CA ARG A 180 -0.38 21.80 -23.85
C ARG A 180 -1.33 22.89 -23.36
N LEU A 181 -2.24 22.55 -22.45
CA LEU A 181 -2.99 23.57 -21.72
C LEU A 181 -2.07 24.34 -20.77
N THR A 182 -2.33 25.65 -20.59
CA THR A 182 -1.64 26.48 -19.59
C THR A 182 -2.19 26.22 -18.18
N THR A 183 -2.00 25.00 -17.71
CA THR A 183 -2.51 24.48 -16.42
C THR A 183 -1.42 23.69 -15.73
N LEU A 184 -1.57 23.41 -14.43
CA LEU A 184 -0.61 22.64 -13.66
C LEU A 184 -0.41 21.22 -14.24
N MET A 185 -1.47 20.59 -14.78
CA MET A 185 -1.37 19.27 -15.43
C MET A 185 -0.92 19.34 -16.90
N GLY A 186 -0.81 20.53 -17.50
CA GLY A 186 -0.28 20.72 -18.86
C GLY A 186 1.15 21.28 -18.89
N SER A 187 1.56 22.00 -17.84
CA SER A 187 2.89 22.57 -17.68
C SER A 187 3.25 22.77 -16.20
N GLU A 188 4.37 22.17 -15.80
CA GLU A 188 5.01 22.33 -14.47
C GLU A 188 5.36 23.80 -14.12
N GLU A 189 5.25 24.76 -15.06
CA GLU A 189 5.48 26.18 -14.74
C GLU A 189 4.27 26.86 -14.09
N GLN A 190 3.08 26.28 -14.22
CA GLN A 190 1.80 26.84 -13.77
C GLN A 190 1.47 26.40 -12.32
N ARG A 191 0.42 26.98 -11.74
CA ARG A 191 -0.05 26.65 -10.37
C ARG A 191 -1.58 26.47 -10.25
N ARG A 192 -2.29 26.22 -11.36
CA ARG A 192 -3.76 26.19 -11.42
C ARG A 192 -4.25 24.98 -12.22
N TYR A 193 -5.23 24.23 -11.72
CA TYR A 193 -5.88 23.17 -12.50
C TYR A 193 -6.79 23.76 -13.59
N SER A 194 -7.11 22.96 -14.61
CA SER A 194 -8.06 23.38 -15.65
C SER A 194 -9.48 23.51 -15.12
N THR A 195 -10.22 24.44 -15.71
CA THR A 195 -11.67 24.60 -15.55
C THR A 195 -12.39 24.26 -16.86
N PRO A 196 -13.73 24.13 -16.87
CA PRO A 196 -14.51 23.98 -18.10
C PRO A 196 -14.27 25.15 -19.08
N GLU A 197 -14.02 26.34 -18.56
CA GLU A 197 -13.69 27.53 -19.34
C GLU A 197 -12.30 27.41 -19.97
N THR A 198 -11.32 26.80 -19.29
CA THR A 198 -9.99 26.54 -19.87
C THR A 198 -10.08 25.70 -21.15
N TYR A 199 -10.91 24.65 -21.14
CA TYR A 199 -11.17 23.80 -22.31
C TYR A 199 -11.95 24.50 -23.44
N ARG A 200 -12.62 25.63 -23.14
CA ARG A 200 -13.31 26.49 -24.13
C ARG A 200 -12.45 27.65 -24.63
N ALA A 201 -11.47 28.11 -23.85
CA ALA A 201 -10.78 29.38 -24.06
C ALA A 201 -9.62 29.34 -25.07
N ARG A 202 -9.22 28.16 -25.57
CA ARG A 202 -8.08 27.96 -26.49
C ARG A 202 -6.73 28.54 -25.95
N SER A 203 -6.55 28.51 -24.64
CA SER A 203 -5.33 29.00 -23.97
C SER A 203 -4.20 27.96 -24.03
N TYR A 204 -3.26 28.17 -24.94
CA TYR A 204 -2.12 27.27 -25.18
C TYR A 204 -0.79 27.99 -24.99
N ALA A 205 0.24 27.25 -24.56
CA ALA A 205 1.62 27.74 -24.50
C ALA A 205 2.51 27.00 -25.53
N PRO A 206 3.29 27.71 -26.37
CA PRO A 206 4.30 27.09 -27.21
C PRO A 206 5.48 26.59 -26.35
N TRP A 207 6.06 25.45 -26.73
CA TRP A 207 7.21 24.90 -26.00
C TRP A 207 8.46 25.77 -26.18
N VAL A 208 8.93 26.37 -25.08
CA VAL A 208 10.18 27.13 -25.06
C VAL A 208 11.35 26.17 -24.88
N ALA A 209 11.93 25.75 -26.01
CA ALA A 209 13.19 25.01 -25.99
C ALA A 209 14.28 25.83 -25.26
N ALA A 210 15.02 25.17 -24.36
CA ALA A 210 16.20 25.76 -23.72
C ALA A 210 17.16 26.33 -24.79
N PRO A 211 17.88 27.45 -24.52
CA PRO A 211 18.60 28.18 -25.54
C PRO A 211 19.91 27.48 -25.96
N ASP A 212 19.79 26.46 -26.82
CA ASP A 212 20.89 25.99 -27.64
C ASP A 212 21.32 27.12 -28.59
N LYS A 213 22.55 27.58 -28.40
CA LYS A 213 23.17 28.68 -29.15
C LYS A 213 23.84 28.23 -30.46
N THR A 214 23.72 26.96 -30.87
CA THR A 214 24.54 26.40 -31.96
C THR A 214 23.82 26.17 -33.30
N VAL A 215 22.50 26.38 -33.39
CA VAL A 215 21.73 26.17 -34.64
C VAL A 215 21.30 27.49 -35.30
N LYS A 216 21.52 27.60 -36.62
CA LYS A 216 21.32 28.81 -37.44
C LYS A 216 19.88 29.33 -37.42
N SER A 217 19.73 30.66 -37.49
CA SER A 217 18.49 31.41 -37.25
C SER A 217 17.34 31.18 -38.23
N ASP A 218 17.63 30.80 -39.48
CA ASP A 218 16.64 30.87 -40.56
C ASP A 218 15.65 29.70 -40.55
N THR A 219 16.09 28.51 -40.10
CA THR A 219 15.18 27.35 -39.96
C THR A 219 14.17 27.54 -38.82
N LYS A 220 14.53 28.22 -37.72
CA LYS A 220 13.59 28.51 -36.63
C LYS A 220 12.40 29.36 -37.10
N ARG A 221 12.60 30.34 -37.99
CA ARG A 221 11.52 31.24 -38.44
C ARG A 221 10.49 30.54 -39.32
N GLN A 222 10.91 29.60 -40.17
CA GLN A 222 10.00 28.78 -40.97
C GLN A 222 9.35 27.65 -40.15
N HIS A 223 9.98 27.21 -39.06
CA HIS A 223 9.46 26.16 -38.19
C HIS A 223 8.27 26.64 -37.33
N TYR A 224 8.35 27.84 -36.75
CA TYR A 224 7.22 28.41 -35.98
C TYR A 224 6.01 28.73 -36.86
N ALA A 225 6.22 29.28 -38.07
CA ALA A 225 5.12 29.56 -39.00
C ALA A 225 4.30 28.30 -39.32
N ARG A 226 4.96 27.14 -39.49
CA ARG A 226 4.27 25.86 -39.78
C ARG A 226 3.46 25.28 -38.61
N CYS A 227 3.75 25.70 -37.38
CA CYS A 227 2.93 25.36 -36.22
C CYS A 227 1.71 26.30 -36.10
N GLU A 228 1.82 27.54 -36.56
CA GLU A 228 0.70 28.48 -36.66
C GLU A 228 -0.24 28.09 -37.82
N ASP A 229 0.29 27.65 -38.97
CA ASP A 229 -0.49 27.15 -40.11
C ASP A 229 -1.39 25.95 -39.74
N LEU A 230 -0.95 25.06 -38.83
CA LEU A 230 -1.75 23.93 -38.34
C LEU A 230 -2.90 24.35 -37.40
N VAL A 231 -2.87 25.58 -36.89
CA VAL A 231 -3.99 26.19 -36.17
C VAL A 231 -5.00 26.80 -37.15
N GLU A 232 -4.68 26.91 -38.45
CA GLU A 232 -5.45 27.61 -39.48
C GLU A 232 -6.10 26.73 -40.58
N ASP A 233 -6.66 25.55 -40.27
CA ASP A 233 -7.60 24.87 -41.18
C ASP A 233 -8.91 25.67 -41.32
N PRO A 234 -9.25 26.29 -42.47
CA PRO A 234 -10.43 27.16 -42.57
C PRO A 234 -11.76 26.41 -42.61
N ASP A 235 -11.77 25.12 -42.98
CA ASP A 235 -12.97 24.38 -43.37
C ASP A 235 -13.17 23.04 -42.63
N GLY A 236 -12.25 22.68 -41.70
CA GLY A 236 -12.32 21.47 -40.85
C GLY A 236 -12.45 21.74 -39.35
N ASP A 237 -13.21 20.90 -38.65
CA ASP A 237 -13.65 21.00 -37.25
C ASP A 237 -12.54 21.29 -36.19
N ARG A 238 -12.21 22.58 -35.97
CA ARG A 238 -11.29 23.05 -34.90
C ARG A 238 -11.88 22.98 -33.48
N GLU A 239 -12.80 22.06 -33.20
CA GLU A 239 -13.26 21.75 -31.84
C GLU A 239 -12.43 20.65 -31.17
N ASP A 240 -11.78 19.77 -31.94
CA ASP A 240 -11.24 18.49 -31.45
C ASP A 240 -9.99 18.56 -30.55
N ALA A 241 -9.14 19.58 -30.69
CA ALA A 241 -7.81 19.56 -30.07
C ALA A 241 -7.84 19.62 -28.52
N THR A 242 -8.79 20.34 -27.92
CA THR A 242 -8.93 20.37 -26.45
C THR A 242 -9.48 19.06 -25.88
N TRP A 243 -10.17 18.23 -26.68
CA TRP A 243 -10.88 17.03 -26.24
C TRP A 243 -9.97 15.78 -26.20
N ARG A 244 -8.68 15.91 -26.60
CA ARG A 244 -7.74 14.80 -26.77
C ARG A 244 -6.67 14.67 -25.66
N THR A 245 -6.77 15.45 -24.57
CA THR A 245 -5.88 15.33 -23.40
C THR A 245 -6.10 14.03 -22.63
N ALA A 246 -5.08 13.47 -21.97
CA ALA A 246 -5.23 12.24 -21.18
C ALA A 246 -6.29 12.38 -20.06
N GLN A 247 -6.36 13.55 -19.42
CA GLN A 247 -7.42 13.96 -18.49
C GLN A 247 -8.82 13.86 -19.11
N TYR A 248 -9.04 14.47 -20.28
CA TYR A 248 -10.36 14.48 -20.91
C TYR A 248 -10.74 13.11 -21.49
N ARG A 249 -9.79 12.36 -22.06
CA ARG A 249 -9.99 10.97 -22.51
C ARG A 249 -10.39 10.02 -21.37
N SER A 250 -9.90 10.27 -20.16
CA SER A 250 -10.16 9.42 -18.99
C SER A 250 -11.46 9.75 -18.26
N TYR A 251 -11.89 11.01 -18.26
CA TYR A 251 -12.96 11.50 -17.39
C TYR A 251 -14.05 12.35 -18.07
N GLU A 252 -13.88 12.72 -19.34
CA GLU A 252 -14.74 13.64 -20.11
C GLU A 252 -14.98 14.99 -19.40
N LYS A 253 -14.00 15.42 -18.60
CA LYS A 253 -14.10 16.52 -17.62
C LYS A 253 -12.75 17.22 -17.44
N SER A 254 -12.80 18.52 -17.15
CA SER A 254 -11.64 19.28 -16.67
C SER A 254 -11.12 18.74 -15.34
N ALA A 255 -9.86 19.01 -15.01
CA ALA A 255 -9.23 18.59 -13.76
C ALA A 255 -10.02 19.08 -12.54
N TRP A 256 -10.55 20.31 -12.55
CA TRP A 256 -11.40 20.82 -11.47
C TRP A 256 -12.73 20.08 -11.35
N GLU A 257 -13.42 19.78 -12.45
CA GLU A 257 -14.66 19.01 -12.43
C GLU A 257 -14.46 17.60 -11.88
N VAL A 258 -13.34 16.95 -12.21
CA VAL A 258 -13.00 15.66 -11.60
C VAL A 258 -12.68 15.86 -10.12
N LEU A 259 -11.88 16.88 -9.75
CA LEU A 259 -11.51 17.21 -8.37
C LEU A 259 -12.71 17.30 -7.43
N ILE A 260 -13.77 18.03 -7.82
CA ILE A 260 -14.97 18.22 -6.98
C ILE A 260 -16.03 17.10 -7.12
N SER A 261 -15.87 16.18 -8.07
CA SER A 261 -16.82 15.07 -8.26
C SER A 261 -16.70 13.98 -7.19
N ASP A 262 -17.81 13.30 -6.87
CA ASP A 262 -17.78 12.13 -5.98
C ASP A 262 -17.06 10.95 -6.67
N PRO A 263 -15.93 10.46 -6.15
CA PRO A 263 -15.15 9.39 -6.81
C PRO A 263 -15.91 8.06 -6.98
N ARG A 264 -17.07 7.90 -6.32
CA ARG A 264 -17.95 6.72 -6.48
C ARG A 264 -18.88 6.82 -7.69
N THR A 265 -19.04 8.01 -8.27
CA THR A 265 -19.98 8.27 -9.38
C THR A 265 -19.30 8.76 -10.67
N THR A 266 -18.02 9.11 -10.62
CA THR A 266 -17.19 9.29 -11.82
C THR A 266 -16.70 7.91 -12.27
N PRO A 267 -17.18 7.37 -13.41
CA PRO A 267 -16.71 6.08 -13.89
C PRO A 267 -15.24 6.19 -14.27
N LEU A 268 -14.42 5.31 -13.71
CA LEU A 268 -13.17 4.93 -14.37
C LEU A 268 -13.56 4.06 -15.57
N PRO A 269 -12.94 4.24 -16.76
CA PRO A 269 -13.01 3.26 -17.83
C PRO A 269 -12.68 1.87 -17.30
N ALA A 270 -13.33 0.82 -17.82
CA ALA A 270 -13.23 -0.54 -17.28
C ALA A 270 -11.78 -1.11 -17.23
N ALA A 271 -10.86 -0.55 -18.01
CA ALA A 271 -9.43 -0.85 -17.98
C ALA A 271 -8.65 -0.20 -16.81
N LEU A 272 -9.33 0.41 -15.83
CA LEU A 272 -8.74 1.08 -14.67
C LEU A 272 -9.41 0.68 -13.34
N SER A 273 -10.15 -0.43 -13.28
CA SER A 273 -10.85 -0.88 -12.06
C SER A 273 -9.93 -1.15 -10.86
N GLY A 274 -8.70 -1.59 -11.13
CA GLY A 274 -7.68 -1.92 -10.12
C GLY A 274 -6.85 -0.73 -9.63
N ALA A 275 -7.00 0.44 -10.26
CA ALA A 275 -6.54 1.70 -9.70
C ALA A 275 -7.52 2.10 -8.60
N GLY A 276 -7.06 2.05 -7.34
CA GLY A 276 -7.89 2.33 -6.16
C GLY A 276 -8.72 3.61 -6.33
N ARG A 277 -9.98 3.58 -5.87
CA ARG A 277 -10.90 4.72 -5.97
C ARG A 277 -10.20 5.99 -5.49
N ARG A 278 -10.15 6.99 -6.37
CA ARG A 278 -9.56 8.32 -6.15
C ARG A 278 -9.84 8.85 -4.74
N HIS A 279 -8.80 9.32 -4.04
CA HIS A 279 -8.98 9.83 -2.67
C HIS A 279 -10.05 10.93 -2.62
N ARG A 280 -10.93 10.87 -1.63
CA ARG A 280 -11.99 11.86 -1.44
C ARG A 280 -11.68 12.80 -0.29
N PHE A 281 -11.01 13.91 -0.61
CA PHE A 281 -10.89 15.04 0.28
C PHE A 281 -12.26 15.72 0.50
N ALA A 282 -12.80 15.69 1.72
CA ALA A 282 -14.11 16.29 1.99
C ALA A 282 -14.11 17.82 1.77
N ALA A 283 -12.98 18.50 2.01
CA ALA A 283 -12.86 19.94 1.80
C ALA A 283 -13.00 20.36 0.33
N LEU A 284 -12.65 19.47 -0.61
CA LEU A 284 -12.84 19.66 -2.05
C LEU A 284 -14.22 19.21 -2.51
N ALA A 285 -14.72 18.07 -2.00
CA ALA A 285 -16.04 17.55 -2.37
C ALA A 285 -17.23 18.37 -1.82
N ALA A 286 -16.98 19.35 -0.95
CA ALA A 286 -17.95 20.34 -0.50
C ALA A 286 -18.18 21.48 -1.52
N LEU A 287 -17.30 21.62 -2.52
CA LEU A 287 -17.39 22.64 -3.56
C LEU A 287 -18.46 22.26 -4.60
N THR A 288 -19.34 23.22 -4.91
CA THR A 288 -20.47 23.02 -5.85
C THR A 288 -20.34 23.81 -7.14
N SER A 289 -19.27 24.60 -7.29
CA SER A 289 -18.96 25.39 -8.48
C SER A 289 -17.45 25.60 -8.63
N VAL A 290 -17.02 25.91 -9.85
CA VAL A 290 -15.71 26.51 -10.11
C VAL A 290 -15.68 27.89 -9.43
N PRO A 291 -14.70 28.21 -8.58
CA PRO A 291 -14.57 29.55 -7.98
C PRO A 291 -14.09 30.58 -9.03
N GLU A 292 -14.31 31.87 -8.75
CA GLU A 292 -13.53 32.92 -9.42
C GLU A 292 -12.07 32.76 -9.00
N ILE A 293 -11.20 32.39 -9.94
CA ILE A 293 -9.83 31.96 -9.65
C ILE A 293 -9.01 33.13 -9.09
N THR A 294 -8.83 33.14 -7.77
CA THR A 294 -7.94 34.06 -7.07
C THR A 294 -6.73 33.26 -6.62
N GLU A 295 -5.50 33.71 -6.86
CA GLU A 295 -4.36 33.09 -6.18
C GLU A 295 -4.41 33.49 -4.71
N PRO A 296 -4.81 32.60 -3.77
CA PRO A 296 -4.92 32.97 -2.38
C PRO A 296 -3.50 33.21 -1.83
N ALA A 297 -3.36 34.18 -0.93
CA ALA A 297 -2.11 34.37 -0.21
C ALA A 297 -1.76 33.06 0.52
N TRP A 298 -0.62 32.46 0.20
CA TRP A 298 -0.27 31.12 0.70
C TRP A 298 -0.21 31.10 2.23
N ASN A 299 -1.16 30.37 2.83
CA ASN A 299 -1.18 30.15 4.27
C ASN A 299 -0.07 29.17 4.65
N ARG A 300 0.82 29.59 5.55
CA ARG A 300 1.96 28.81 6.04
C ARG A 300 1.81 28.39 7.51
N ASP A 301 0.64 28.55 8.11
CA ASP A 301 0.44 28.45 9.56
C ASP A 301 0.77 27.05 10.11
N CYS A 302 0.63 26.01 9.28
CA CYS A 302 1.06 24.64 9.61
C CYS A 302 2.30 24.15 8.83
N PHE A 303 2.87 24.95 7.93
CA PHE A 303 3.92 24.50 7.00
C PHE A 303 5.28 24.37 7.69
N GLN A 304 5.82 23.15 7.76
CA GLN A 304 7.08 22.83 8.43
C GLN A 304 7.89 21.81 7.62
N VAL A 305 9.16 22.13 7.34
CA VAL A 305 10.14 21.16 6.81
C VAL A 305 10.95 20.62 7.99
N ILE A 306 10.87 19.30 8.22
CA ILE A 306 11.48 18.61 9.35
C ILE A 306 12.56 17.69 8.78
N TYR A 307 13.81 18.16 8.80
CA TYR A 307 14.96 17.34 8.44
C TYR A 307 15.22 16.30 9.53
N MET A 308 15.16 15.03 9.15
CA MET A 308 15.29 13.91 10.06
C MET A 308 16.78 13.59 10.25
N GLU A 309 17.32 13.95 11.40
CA GLU A 309 18.76 13.83 11.74
C GLU A 309 19.13 12.45 12.27
N GLY A 310 18.12 11.65 12.67
CA GLY A 310 18.29 10.29 13.15
C GLY A 310 17.00 9.72 13.72
N THR A 311 17.17 8.83 14.70
CA THR A 311 16.11 8.07 15.35
C THR A 311 16.24 8.07 16.86
N VAL A 312 15.11 8.02 17.56
CA VAL A 312 15.03 7.77 19.00
C VAL A 312 14.27 6.46 19.24
N LEU A 313 15.00 5.43 19.66
CA LEU A 313 14.45 4.17 20.16
C LEU A 313 14.24 4.27 21.68
N VAL A 314 13.04 4.01 22.17
CA VAL A 314 12.81 3.72 23.59
C VAL A 314 12.65 2.22 23.78
N LEU A 315 13.58 1.61 24.53
CA LEU A 315 13.48 0.22 24.96
C LEU A 315 12.76 0.18 26.31
N MET A 316 11.61 -0.48 26.36
CA MET A 316 10.85 -0.76 27.58
C MET A 316 10.99 -2.23 27.97
N ILE A 317 11.55 -2.49 29.15
CA ILE A 317 11.85 -3.84 29.64
C ILE A 317 11.00 -4.17 30.88
N ASP A 318 10.18 -5.19 30.76
CA ASP A 318 9.43 -5.78 31.88
C ASP A 318 10.38 -6.56 32.82
N HIS A 319 10.34 -6.26 34.12
CA HIS A 319 11.04 -7.00 35.17
C HIS A 319 10.08 -7.53 36.25
N SER A 320 8.78 -7.64 35.94
CA SER A 320 7.78 -8.20 36.86
C SER A 320 8.13 -9.62 37.31
N VAL A 321 7.47 -10.09 38.37
CA VAL A 321 7.74 -11.39 38.99
C VAL A 321 7.67 -12.54 37.99
N SER A 322 6.71 -12.51 37.06
CA SER A 322 6.57 -13.55 36.02
C SER A 322 7.72 -13.55 35.01
N MET A 323 8.44 -12.44 34.84
CA MET A 323 9.66 -12.42 34.04
C MET A 323 10.81 -13.21 34.69
N GLY A 324 10.73 -13.51 35.99
CA GLY A 324 11.62 -14.43 36.69
C GLY A 324 11.45 -15.91 36.33
N ASP A 325 10.32 -16.30 35.72
CA ASP A 325 10.04 -17.71 35.37
C ASP A 325 11.06 -18.29 34.39
N GLU A 326 11.46 -19.55 34.59
CA GLU A 326 12.30 -20.28 33.63
C GLU A 326 11.56 -20.61 32.33
N ILE A 327 12.20 -20.29 31.19
CA ILE A 327 11.80 -20.73 29.86
C ILE A 327 12.29 -22.15 29.60
N LYS A 328 13.49 -22.47 30.08
CA LYS A 328 14.16 -23.78 30.08
C LYS A 328 15.13 -23.76 31.28
N PRO A 329 15.69 -24.91 31.72
CA PRO A 329 16.65 -24.94 32.82
C PRO A 329 17.80 -23.95 32.60
N GLY A 330 17.99 -23.01 33.54
CA GLY A 330 19.03 -22.00 33.51
C GLY A 330 18.79 -20.78 32.60
N GLU A 331 17.59 -20.59 32.03
CA GLU A 331 17.26 -19.36 31.28
C GLU A 331 15.86 -18.84 31.63
N THR A 332 15.76 -17.65 32.22
CA THR A 332 14.48 -16.98 32.56
C THR A 332 13.91 -16.15 31.40
N LYS A 333 12.62 -15.80 31.48
CA LYS A 333 12.00 -14.86 30.51
C LYS A 333 12.72 -13.52 30.48
N PHE A 334 13.14 -13.02 31.64
CA PHE A 334 13.90 -11.78 31.77
C PHE A 334 15.27 -11.88 31.09
N GLN A 335 16.05 -12.93 31.35
CA GLN A 335 17.37 -13.11 30.70
C GLN A 335 17.24 -13.11 29.18
N ARG A 336 16.18 -13.73 28.64
CA ARG A 336 15.85 -13.69 27.21
C ARG A 336 15.50 -12.29 26.71
N ALA A 337 14.69 -11.53 27.44
CA ALA A 337 14.35 -10.14 27.10
C ALA A 337 15.58 -9.21 27.13
N ALA A 338 16.41 -9.34 28.18
CA ALA A 338 17.62 -8.56 28.40
C ALA A 338 18.68 -8.80 27.31
N ALA A 339 18.97 -10.07 26.97
CA ALA A 339 19.87 -10.41 25.86
C ALA A 339 19.44 -9.73 24.55
N GLY A 340 18.13 -9.71 24.31
CA GLY A 340 17.54 -9.07 23.15
C GLY A 340 17.57 -7.54 23.11
N ALA A 341 17.30 -6.89 24.26
CA ALA A 341 17.48 -5.45 24.40
C ALA A 341 18.94 -5.04 24.11
N LYS A 342 19.92 -5.86 24.52
CA LYS A 342 21.35 -5.65 24.19
C LYS A 342 21.61 -5.76 22.68
N THR A 343 21.06 -6.75 21.99
CA THR A 343 21.12 -6.83 20.51
C THR A 343 20.50 -5.60 19.83
N MET A 344 19.40 -5.05 20.36
CA MET A 344 18.82 -3.80 19.84
C MET A 344 19.75 -2.59 20.04
N ILE A 345 20.35 -2.43 21.23
CA ILE A 345 21.32 -1.36 21.49
C ILE A 345 22.48 -1.40 20.47
N ASP A 346 22.96 -2.59 20.13
CA ASP A 346 24.10 -2.76 19.23
C ASP A 346 23.79 -2.56 17.75
N THR A 347 22.53 -2.76 17.33
CA THR A 347 22.07 -2.55 15.95
C THR A 347 21.73 -1.08 15.64
N VAL A 348 21.44 -0.26 16.66
CA VAL A 348 21.17 1.19 16.49
C VAL A 348 22.35 1.89 15.79
N PRO A 349 22.13 2.62 14.69
CA PRO A 349 23.18 3.35 13.98
C PRO A 349 23.91 4.40 14.84
N VAL A 350 25.16 4.71 14.47
CA VAL A 350 25.83 5.92 14.97
C VAL A 350 25.06 7.15 14.49
N GLY A 351 24.79 8.08 15.40
CA GLY A 351 23.95 9.26 15.17
C GLY A 351 22.53 9.10 15.73
N ASP A 352 22.01 7.89 15.79
CA ASP A 352 20.71 7.60 16.41
C ASP A 352 20.85 7.56 17.96
N SER A 353 19.73 7.52 18.68
CA SER A 353 19.66 7.62 20.14
C SER A 353 18.79 6.53 20.76
N VAL A 354 19.12 6.15 21.99
CA VAL A 354 18.40 5.14 22.79
C VAL A 354 18.02 5.71 24.15
N ALA A 355 16.83 5.38 24.64
CA ALA A 355 16.44 5.49 26.04
C ALA A 355 16.08 4.10 26.59
N LEU A 356 16.36 3.89 27.87
CA LEU A 356 16.06 2.65 28.59
C LEU A 356 15.05 2.93 29.72
N ILE A 357 13.89 2.28 29.61
CA ILE A 357 12.83 2.26 30.60
C ILE A 357 12.69 0.84 31.13
N SER A 358 12.59 0.67 32.44
CA SER A 358 12.17 -0.60 33.05
C SER A 358 10.82 -0.44 33.75
N PHE A 359 10.04 -1.51 33.83
CA PHE A 359 8.78 -1.47 34.57
C PHE A 359 8.40 -2.82 35.20
N ALA A 360 7.66 -2.73 36.30
CA ALA A 360 6.86 -3.79 36.90
C ALA A 360 5.67 -3.12 37.59
N GLU A 361 5.64 -2.97 38.92
CA GLU A 361 4.61 -2.20 39.62
C GLU A 361 4.67 -0.70 39.25
N THR A 362 5.88 -0.16 39.27
CA THR A 362 6.23 1.19 38.81
C THR A 362 6.93 1.14 37.45
N GLY A 363 7.17 2.30 36.85
CA GLY A 363 8.03 2.44 35.68
C GLY A 363 9.13 3.44 35.99
N ASP A 364 10.36 3.16 35.53
CA ASP A 364 11.56 3.95 35.83
C ASP A 364 12.36 4.23 34.56
N THR A 365 12.86 5.47 34.44
CA THR A 365 13.84 5.83 33.40
C THR A 365 15.23 5.46 33.91
N LEU A 366 15.80 4.37 33.42
CA LEU A 366 17.18 3.98 33.74
C LEU A 366 18.18 4.87 32.99
N VAL A 367 17.91 5.12 31.70
CA VAL A 367 18.72 6.00 30.85
C VAL A 367 17.80 6.86 29.99
N GLY A 368 17.88 8.18 30.16
CA GLY A 368 17.19 9.13 29.27
C GLY A 368 17.81 9.15 27.87
N VAL A 369 17.16 9.81 26.91
CA VAL A 369 17.56 9.76 25.47
C VAL A 369 19.04 10.11 25.25
N THR A 370 19.84 9.08 24.99
CA THR A 370 21.30 9.11 24.88
C THR A 370 21.73 8.78 23.46
N LYS A 371 22.59 9.62 22.87
CA LYS A 371 23.06 9.46 21.49
C LYS A 371 24.17 8.41 21.39
N ILE A 372 24.13 7.63 20.33
CA ILE A 372 25.22 6.73 19.93
C ILE A 372 26.24 7.55 19.13
N GLU A 373 27.33 7.95 19.79
CA GLU A 373 28.32 8.90 19.25
C GLU A 373 29.62 8.20 18.88
N ASP A 374 30.18 8.43 17.69
CA ASP A 374 31.53 7.96 17.36
C ASP A 374 32.57 8.90 17.99
N LYS A 375 33.24 8.41 19.04
CA LYS A 375 34.24 9.14 19.81
C LYS A 375 35.64 8.70 19.41
N GLY A 376 36.06 9.16 18.23
CA GLY A 376 37.43 8.99 17.74
C GLY A 376 37.72 7.61 17.13
N GLY A 377 36.72 7.01 16.46
CA GLY A 377 36.86 5.71 15.79
C GLY A 377 36.37 4.53 16.62
N ASP A 378 35.79 4.77 17.80
CA ASP A 378 35.12 3.72 18.59
C ASP A 378 33.79 3.27 17.95
N LYS A 379 33.32 3.97 16.90
CA LYS A 379 32.06 3.71 16.18
C LYS A 379 30.85 3.63 17.12
N GLY A 380 30.90 4.34 18.25
CA GLY A 380 29.88 4.36 19.30
C GLY A 380 29.85 3.15 20.22
N LYS A 381 30.96 2.41 20.34
CA LYS A 381 31.07 1.29 21.28
C LYS A 381 30.83 1.74 22.72
N ALA A 382 31.40 2.88 23.14
CA ALA A 382 31.31 3.35 24.51
C ALA A 382 29.86 3.66 24.94
N SER A 383 29.06 4.32 24.09
CA SER A 383 27.64 4.56 24.36
C SER A 383 26.84 3.26 24.50
N ARG A 384 27.14 2.25 23.66
CA ARG A 384 26.46 0.95 23.69
C ARG A 384 26.80 0.14 24.93
N ASP A 385 28.10 0.01 25.25
CA ASP A 385 28.55 -0.69 26.46
C ASP A 385 27.89 -0.10 27.72
N ALA A 386 27.78 1.23 27.82
CA ALA A 386 27.12 1.92 28.92
C ALA A 386 25.61 1.60 29.00
N LEU A 387 24.90 1.58 27.87
CA LEU A 387 23.49 1.19 27.81
C LEU A 387 23.29 -0.30 28.18
N LYS A 388 24.16 -1.19 27.68
CA LYS A 388 24.10 -2.63 27.98
C LYS A 388 24.35 -2.93 29.46
N ALA A 389 25.31 -2.24 30.09
CA ALA A 389 25.54 -2.33 31.53
C ALA A 389 24.32 -1.92 32.38
N GLN A 390 23.48 -1.00 31.88
CA GLN A 390 22.24 -0.63 32.56
C GLN A 390 21.16 -1.71 32.40
N VAL A 391 21.05 -2.36 31.23
CA VAL A 391 20.20 -3.55 31.05
C VAL A 391 20.62 -4.68 31.99
N ASP A 392 21.93 -4.93 32.12
CA ASP A 392 22.48 -5.98 33.00
C ASP A 392 22.32 -5.66 34.51
N SER A 393 21.95 -4.43 34.87
CA SER A 393 21.66 -4.03 36.26
C SER A 393 20.22 -4.33 36.70
N ILE A 394 19.33 -4.64 35.75
CA ILE A 394 17.92 -4.94 36.03
C ILE A 394 17.80 -6.39 36.53
N VAL A 395 17.01 -6.60 37.57
CA VAL A 395 16.72 -7.92 38.14
C VAL A 395 15.19 -8.08 38.27
N PRO A 396 14.61 -9.26 37.97
CA PRO A 396 13.21 -9.52 38.23
C PRO A 396 12.82 -9.35 39.69
N LEU A 397 11.61 -8.88 39.97
CA LEU A 397 11.09 -8.75 41.33
C LEU A 397 11.02 -10.11 42.05
N ASP A 398 11.42 -10.15 43.33
CA ASP A 398 11.35 -11.37 44.15
C ASP A 398 9.87 -11.74 44.45
N PRO A 399 9.39 -12.92 44.04
CA PRO A 399 8.02 -13.38 44.34
C PRO A 399 7.68 -13.41 45.84
N LYS A 400 8.68 -13.49 46.74
CA LYS A 400 8.48 -13.45 48.19
C LYS A 400 8.16 -12.04 48.72
N LEU A 401 8.64 -11.01 48.02
CA LEU A 401 8.41 -9.61 48.37
C LEU A 401 7.20 -9.04 47.59
N HIS A 402 6.94 -9.56 46.39
CA HIS A 402 5.84 -9.17 45.51
C HIS A 402 4.93 -10.38 45.20
N PRO A 403 4.07 -10.81 46.14
CA PRO A 403 3.28 -12.06 46.01
C PRO A 403 2.07 -11.97 45.07
N VAL A 404 1.82 -10.80 44.47
CA VAL A 404 0.80 -10.58 43.43
C VAL A 404 1.47 -10.18 42.13
N SER A 405 0.93 -10.62 40.99
CA SER A 405 1.47 -10.22 39.67
C SER A 405 1.26 -8.72 39.47
N GLN A 406 2.35 -7.96 39.54
CA GLN A 406 2.39 -6.51 39.38
C GLN A 406 3.13 -6.13 38.09
N THR A 407 2.46 -6.32 36.96
CA THR A 407 2.90 -5.81 35.67
C THR A 407 2.09 -4.55 35.37
N ASN A 408 2.73 -3.40 35.19
CA ASN A 408 2.05 -2.13 34.96
C ASN A 408 2.63 -1.46 33.70
N VAL A 409 2.17 -1.95 32.55
CA VAL A 409 2.55 -1.43 31.23
C VAL A 409 2.16 0.05 31.09
N THR A 410 1.06 0.50 31.71
CA THR A 410 0.66 1.92 31.77
C THR A 410 1.77 2.80 32.35
N ASN A 411 2.36 2.43 33.50
CA ASN A 411 3.44 3.19 34.12
C ASN A 411 4.70 3.26 33.24
N GLY A 412 5.06 2.14 32.59
CA GLY A 412 6.15 2.11 31.63
C GLY A 412 5.90 3.03 30.42
N LEU A 413 4.69 3.01 29.84
CA LEU A 413 4.30 3.85 28.70
C LEU A 413 4.36 5.33 29.03
N VAL A 414 3.93 5.72 30.25
CA VAL A 414 4.04 7.11 30.74
C VAL A 414 5.50 7.57 30.79
N LYS A 415 6.43 6.73 31.26
CA LYS A 415 7.86 7.06 31.27
C LYS A 415 8.45 7.14 29.85
N ALA A 416 8.11 6.18 28.98
CA ALA A 416 8.55 6.20 27.59
C ALA A 416 8.10 7.48 26.86
N TRP A 417 6.83 7.88 27.04
CA TRP A 417 6.32 9.14 26.50
C TRP A 417 7.05 10.36 27.08
N ALA A 418 7.31 10.37 28.39
CA ALA A 418 8.03 11.46 29.05
C ALA A 418 9.46 11.65 28.52
N GLU A 419 10.15 10.59 28.07
CA GLU A 419 11.45 10.71 27.40
C GLU A 419 11.32 11.21 25.95
N LEU A 420 10.35 10.71 25.19
CA LEU A 420 10.12 11.13 23.81
C LEU A 420 9.67 12.59 23.68
N ALA A 421 8.82 13.06 24.61
CA ALA A 421 8.33 14.43 24.64
C ALA A 421 9.47 15.46 24.79
N LYS A 422 10.57 15.12 25.48
CA LYS A 422 11.78 15.97 25.57
C LYS A 422 12.51 16.16 24.23
N ARG A 423 12.16 15.38 23.21
CA ARG A 423 12.76 15.38 21.86
C ARG A 423 11.76 15.65 20.74
N ALA A 424 10.50 15.98 21.05
CA ALA A 424 9.44 16.17 20.07
C ALA A 424 9.71 17.33 19.07
N GLU A 425 10.57 18.29 19.44
CA GLU A 425 10.98 19.41 18.57
C GLU A 425 12.20 19.11 17.68
N VAL A 426 12.92 18.01 17.94
CA VAL A 426 14.14 17.65 17.19
C VAL A 426 13.77 16.60 16.15
N GLY A 427 13.93 16.92 14.87
CA GLY A 427 13.59 16.04 13.74
C GLY A 427 14.25 14.67 13.83
N ASN A 428 13.56 13.70 14.42
CA ASN A 428 14.00 12.33 14.60
C ASN A 428 12.79 11.40 14.47
N GLN A 429 12.97 10.24 13.85
CA GLN A 429 11.94 9.20 13.89
C GLN A 429 11.89 8.62 15.31
N GLN A 430 10.71 8.61 15.93
CA GLN A 430 10.53 8.12 17.28
C GLN A 430 9.75 6.79 17.25
N PHE A 431 10.11 5.86 18.13
CA PHE A 431 9.36 4.63 18.35
C PHE A 431 9.71 3.99 19.70
N VAL A 432 8.82 3.12 20.17
CA VAL A 432 8.99 2.34 21.39
C VAL A 432 9.01 0.86 21.06
N VAL A 433 9.84 0.09 21.76
CA VAL A 433 9.81 -1.37 21.75
C VAL A 433 9.56 -1.87 23.17
N LEU A 434 8.46 -2.60 23.34
CA LEU A 434 8.00 -3.18 24.60
C LEU A 434 8.35 -4.67 24.67
N LEU A 435 9.15 -5.05 25.66
CA LEU A 435 9.54 -6.42 25.98
C LEU A 435 8.81 -6.91 27.23
N SER A 436 7.87 -7.86 27.09
CA SER A 436 7.05 -8.36 28.20
C SER A 436 6.52 -9.78 27.94
N ASP A 437 6.05 -10.48 28.98
CA ASP A 437 5.23 -11.68 28.84
C ASP A 437 3.72 -11.40 28.70
N GLY A 438 3.31 -10.12 28.73
CA GLY A 438 1.96 -9.67 28.36
C GLY A 438 0.91 -9.84 29.47
N SER A 439 1.31 -9.85 30.73
CA SER A 439 0.48 -10.31 31.85
C SER A 439 -0.56 -9.33 32.43
N VAL A 440 -0.60 -8.04 32.05
CA VAL A 440 -1.59 -7.05 32.56
C VAL A 440 -1.91 -5.90 31.59
N ARG A 441 -3.19 -5.47 31.57
CA ARG A 441 -3.80 -4.40 30.74
C ARG A 441 -3.11 -3.03 30.84
N ALA A 442 -2.67 -2.49 29.70
CA ALA A 442 -2.42 -1.06 29.52
C ALA A 442 -3.75 -0.29 29.37
N ASP A 443 -3.79 0.94 29.88
CA ASP A 443 -4.96 1.82 29.77
C ASP A 443 -4.94 2.65 28.48
N ASP A 444 -6.11 2.89 27.91
CA ASP A 444 -6.25 3.56 26.62
C ASP A 444 -5.76 5.04 26.69
N TRP A 445 -5.85 5.68 27.87
CA TRP A 445 -5.32 7.03 28.09
C TRP A 445 -3.78 7.11 27.99
N ALA A 446 -3.07 6.02 28.32
CA ALA A 446 -1.61 5.96 28.24
C ALA A 446 -1.12 5.73 26.80
N LEU A 447 -1.99 5.23 25.92
CA LEU A 447 -1.73 5.09 24.48
C LEU A 447 -2.03 6.39 23.70
N ALA A 448 -2.98 7.20 24.17
CA ALA A 448 -3.42 8.42 23.49
C ALA A 448 -2.30 9.41 23.06
N PRO A 449 -1.20 9.61 23.82
CA PRO A 449 -0.10 10.45 23.36
C PRO A 449 0.64 9.84 22.15
N PHE A 450 0.88 8.52 22.18
CA PHE A 450 1.55 7.79 21.10
C PHE A 450 0.72 7.78 19.81
N THR A 451 -0.60 7.58 19.92
CA THR A 451 -1.51 7.62 18.76
C THR A 451 -1.60 9.02 18.17
N SER A 452 -1.71 10.05 19.01
CA SER A 452 -1.78 11.47 18.59
C SER A 452 -0.48 11.93 17.92
N ALA A 453 0.68 11.52 18.44
CA ALA A 453 1.99 11.87 17.90
C ALA A 453 2.51 10.90 16.83
N ARG A 454 1.77 9.82 16.53
CA ARG A 454 2.10 8.77 15.54
C ARG A 454 3.44 8.09 15.81
N VAL A 455 3.70 7.83 17.09
CA VAL A 455 4.86 7.07 17.57
C VAL A 455 4.43 5.60 17.70
N PRO A 456 4.92 4.69 16.84
CA PRO A 456 4.58 3.28 16.95
C PRO A 456 5.21 2.63 18.18
N VAL A 457 4.41 1.81 18.87
CA VAL A 457 4.84 0.94 19.98
C VAL A 457 4.86 -0.50 19.46
N TYR A 458 6.05 -1.00 19.13
CA TYR A 458 6.24 -2.40 18.78
C TYR A 458 6.24 -3.23 20.05
N THR A 459 5.60 -4.40 20.01
CA THR A 459 5.44 -5.25 21.20
C THR A 459 6.03 -6.63 20.95
N ILE A 460 6.82 -7.12 21.90
CA ILE A 460 7.53 -8.40 21.85
C ILE A 460 7.07 -9.25 23.02
N GLY A 461 6.33 -10.31 22.71
CA GLY A 461 5.79 -11.25 23.68
C GLY A 461 6.74 -12.43 23.94
N VAL A 462 7.23 -12.56 25.17
CA VAL A 462 8.22 -13.59 25.54
C VAL A 462 7.58 -14.95 25.90
N LYS A 463 7.75 -15.94 25.02
CA LYS A 463 7.32 -17.36 25.12
C LYS A 463 5.79 -17.59 25.20
N VAL A 464 5.20 -17.38 26.37
CA VAL A 464 3.77 -17.65 26.64
C VAL A 464 3.13 -16.32 27.04
N VAL A 465 2.24 -15.84 26.18
CA VAL A 465 1.79 -14.45 26.16
C VAL A 465 0.30 -14.43 25.89
N ASP A 466 -0.45 -13.60 26.61
CA ASP A 466 -1.76 -13.14 26.14
C ASP A 466 -1.53 -12.15 24.99
N GLY A 467 -1.42 -12.71 23.78
CA GLY A 467 -1.11 -11.94 22.58
C GLY A 467 -2.13 -10.85 22.28
N THR A 468 -3.37 -11.00 22.75
CA THR A 468 -4.49 -10.09 22.52
C THR A 468 -4.15 -8.64 22.87
N GLN A 469 -3.53 -8.44 24.03
CA GLN A 469 -3.23 -7.10 24.52
C GLN A 469 -1.96 -6.52 23.89
N MET A 470 -0.91 -7.33 23.74
CA MET A 470 0.33 -6.89 23.09
C MET A 470 0.05 -6.48 21.64
N GLN A 471 -0.80 -7.25 20.94
CA GLN A 471 -1.34 -6.90 19.64
C GLN A 471 -2.18 -5.62 19.69
N ARG A 472 -3.08 -5.46 20.67
CA ARG A 472 -3.88 -4.23 20.81
C ARG A 472 -3.01 -2.97 20.97
N ILE A 473 -1.97 -3.00 21.80
CA ILE A 473 -1.04 -1.88 22.00
C ILE A 473 -0.33 -1.53 20.67
N ALA A 474 0.18 -2.55 19.97
CA ALA A 474 0.83 -2.39 18.68
C ALA A 474 -0.13 -1.80 17.64
N THR A 475 -1.25 -2.47 17.36
CA THR A 475 -2.24 -2.03 16.36
C THR A 475 -2.77 -0.63 16.67
N ALA A 476 -3.09 -0.31 17.93
CA ALA A 476 -3.60 1.02 18.29
C ALA A 476 -2.60 2.15 18.01
N THR A 477 -1.29 1.86 18.08
CA THR A 477 -0.22 2.84 17.87
C THR A 477 0.42 2.76 16.47
N ARG A 478 -0.08 1.89 15.58
CA ARG A 478 0.49 1.58 14.25
C ARG A 478 1.86 0.87 14.33
N GLY A 479 2.18 0.24 15.46
CA GLY A 479 3.29 -0.72 15.59
C GLY A 479 2.88 -2.15 15.23
N LYS A 480 3.83 -3.08 15.32
CA LYS A 480 3.62 -4.53 15.10
C LYS A 480 3.86 -5.35 16.38
N PHE A 481 3.10 -6.44 16.53
CA PHE A 481 3.29 -7.42 17.60
C PHE A 481 4.08 -8.62 17.08
N PHE A 482 5.09 -9.03 17.84
CA PHE A 482 5.96 -10.16 17.57
C PHE A 482 5.94 -11.13 18.76
N ARG A 483 5.88 -12.43 18.49
CA ARG A 483 5.85 -13.47 19.53
C ARG A 483 7.07 -14.38 19.44
N THR A 484 7.72 -14.62 20.58
CA THR A 484 8.95 -15.43 20.63
C THR A 484 8.59 -16.91 20.85
N GLY A 485 8.36 -17.66 19.78
CA GLY A 485 8.03 -19.08 19.84
C GLY A 485 6.59 -19.40 19.41
N GLY A 486 6.52 -20.28 18.41
CA GLY A 486 5.35 -20.79 17.69
C GLY A 486 5.87 -21.73 16.58
N SER A 487 4.99 -22.26 15.73
CA SER A 487 5.37 -23.09 14.57
C SER A 487 6.27 -22.33 13.58
N SER A 488 6.04 -21.03 13.40
CA SER A 488 6.80 -20.12 12.53
C SER A 488 8.29 -19.90 12.89
N GLY A 489 8.83 -20.61 13.89
CA GLY A 489 10.27 -20.74 14.09
C GLY A 489 11.02 -19.51 14.65
N ILE A 490 10.51 -18.29 14.49
CA ILE A 490 11.22 -17.03 14.77
C ILE A 490 11.79 -17.01 16.20
N ARG A 491 13.10 -17.17 16.29
CA ARG A 491 13.88 -17.06 17.54
C ARG A 491 14.22 -15.60 17.80
N MET A 492 14.43 -15.25 19.08
CA MET A 492 14.66 -13.88 19.53
C MET A 492 15.67 -13.10 18.68
N GLY A 493 16.86 -13.64 18.38
CA GLY A 493 17.87 -12.95 17.57
C GLY A 493 17.35 -12.44 16.22
N GLY A 494 16.59 -13.26 15.49
CA GLY A 494 15.94 -12.87 14.24
C GLY A 494 14.71 -11.97 14.42
N LEU A 495 14.04 -12.04 15.58
CA LEU A 495 12.91 -11.19 15.94
C LEU A 495 13.35 -9.73 16.21
N TYR A 496 14.56 -9.54 16.74
CA TYR A 496 15.18 -8.23 16.88
C TYR A 496 15.65 -7.65 15.55
N GLN A 497 16.17 -8.49 14.65
CA GLN A 497 16.54 -8.11 13.29
C GLN A 497 15.30 -7.65 12.50
N LEU A 498 14.22 -8.45 12.52
CA LEU A 498 12.91 -8.09 11.96
C LEU A 498 12.40 -6.71 12.42
N ILE A 499 12.61 -6.37 13.70
CA ILE A 499 12.19 -5.06 14.21
C ILE A 499 13.16 -3.97 13.74
N VAL A 500 14.47 -4.20 13.71
CA VAL A 500 15.43 -3.23 13.15
C VAL A 500 15.17 -2.97 11.65
N GLU A 501 14.82 -4.00 10.89
CA GLU A 501 14.42 -3.93 9.48
C GLU A 501 13.15 -3.12 9.30
N GLU A 502 12.09 -3.46 10.04
CA GLU A 502 10.83 -2.73 10.07
C GLU A 502 11.06 -1.25 10.39
N LEU A 503 11.87 -0.96 11.42
CA LEU A 503 12.17 0.40 11.89
C LEU A 503 13.08 1.19 10.94
N SER A 504 13.86 0.52 10.10
CA SER A 504 14.75 1.13 9.11
C SER A 504 14.20 1.10 7.68
N HIS A 505 13.09 0.39 7.45
CA HIS A 505 12.52 0.04 6.15
C HIS A 505 13.60 -0.41 5.15
N GLN A 506 14.44 -1.34 5.59
CA GLN A 506 15.37 -2.06 4.72
C GLN A 506 14.67 -3.25 4.06
N ASN A 507 15.07 -3.58 2.83
CA ASN A 507 14.55 -4.70 2.08
C ASN A 507 15.28 -5.99 2.46
N GLU A 508 14.55 -7.06 2.76
CA GLU A 508 15.10 -8.40 2.99
C GLU A 508 15.67 -8.93 1.65
N LEU A 509 16.94 -9.34 1.67
CA LEU A 509 17.64 -9.91 0.50
C LEU A 509 17.74 -11.43 0.60
N GLY A 510 17.67 -11.95 1.82
CA GLY A 510 17.70 -13.37 2.12
C GLY A 510 17.77 -13.61 3.62
N ARG A 511 17.03 -14.61 4.10
CA ARG A 511 17.10 -15.07 5.50
C ARG A 511 17.07 -16.59 5.61
N LYS A 512 17.79 -17.11 6.60
CA LYS A 512 17.87 -18.55 6.88
C LYS A 512 17.90 -18.82 8.38
N PHE A 513 16.98 -19.65 8.85
CA PHE A 513 17.04 -20.30 10.16
C PHE A 513 17.49 -21.76 9.96
N VAL A 514 18.37 -22.28 10.81
CA VAL A 514 18.91 -23.64 10.70
C VAL A 514 18.98 -24.32 12.07
N ASP A 515 18.37 -25.50 12.21
CA ASP A 515 18.70 -26.47 13.26
C ASP A 515 19.94 -27.27 12.82
N TYR A 516 21.13 -26.76 13.12
CA TYR A 516 22.41 -27.37 12.74
C TYR A 516 22.73 -28.58 13.61
N SER A 517 23.19 -29.66 12.98
CA SER A 517 23.73 -30.86 13.60
C SER A 517 25.22 -31.02 13.29
N GLY A 518 25.98 -31.60 14.22
CA GLY A 518 27.43 -31.74 14.10
C GLY A 518 27.82 -32.62 12.90
N GLY A 519 28.37 -31.99 11.85
CA GLY A 519 28.71 -32.63 10.58
C GLY A 519 27.99 -32.04 9.37
N ASP A 520 26.97 -31.20 9.58
CA ASP A 520 26.30 -30.47 8.51
C ASP A 520 27.23 -29.43 7.85
N SER A 521 26.93 -29.04 6.62
CA SER A 521 27.59 -27.89 5.97
C SER A 521 27.32 -26.60 6.74
N ALA A 522 28.34 -25.77 6.92
CA ALA A 522 28.22 -24.44 7.52
C ALA A 522 27.06 -23.65 6.88
N PRO A 523 26.09 -23.15 7.67
CA PRO A 523 25.03 -22.31 7.15
C PRO A 523 25.55 -21.08 6.41
N GLU A 524 25.05 -20.87 5.19
CA GLU A 524 25.24 -19.64 4.44
C GLU A 524 23.90 -19.00 4.05
N VAL A 525 23.91 -17.67 3.94
CA VAL A 525 22.89 -16.86 3.26
C VAL A 525 23.57 -16.06 2.15
N GLY A 526 23.01 -16.11 0.95
CA GLY A 526 23.45 -15.30 -0.18
C GLY A 526 22.58 -14.04 -0.30
N ALA A 527 23.19 -12.92 -0.68
CA ALA A 527 22.47 -11.70 -1.04
C ALA A 527 23.01 -11.15 -2.36
N LEU A 528 22.11 -10.85 -3.29
CA LEU A 528 22.45 -10.22 -4.56
C LEU A 528 22.19 -8.72 -4.47
N LEU A 529 23.28 -7.95 -4.32
CA LEU A 529 23.26 -6.49 -4.20
C LEU A 529 23.43 -5.86 -5.58
N ASN A 530 22.73 -4.75 -5.83
CA ASN A 530 22.81 -4.00 -7.09
C ASN A 530 23.22 -2.53 -6.88
N GLU A 531 23.36 -1.78 -7.99
CA GLU A 531 23.71 -0.35 -8.00
C GLU A 531 22.67 0.58 -7.34
N LEU A 532 21.47 0.07 -7.03
CA LEU A 532 20.45 0.81 -6.29
C LEU A 532 20.59 0.64 -4.77
N ASP A 533 21.38 -0.33 -4.30
CA ASP A 533 21.59 -0.62 -2.88
C ASP A 533 22.57 0.36 -2.21
N GLY A 534 22.14 0.91 -1.07
CA GLY A 534 22.83 1.94 -0.30
C GLY A 534 23.66 1.37 0.85
N GLU A 535 23.10 1.30 2.06
CA GLU A 535 23.71 0.54 3.16
C GLU A 535 23.19 -0.90 3.12
N ALA A 536 24.09 -1.89 3.17
CA ALA A 536 23.73 -3.30 3.33
C ALA A 536 24.21 -3.86 4.67
N ARG A 537 23.46 -4.83 5.20
CA ARG A 537 23.74 -5.49 6.48
C ARG A 537 23.69 -6.99 6.31
N PHE A 538 24.63 -7.69 6.93
CA PHE A 538 24.63 -9.13 7.06
C PHE A 538 24.73 -9.47 8.53
N SER A 539 23.75 -10.17 9.07
CA SER A 539 23.69 -10.45 10.50
C SER A 539 23.44 -11.92 10.78
N ALA A 540 23.92 -12.38 11.93
CA ALA A 540 23.85 -13.76 12.35
C ALA A 540 23.61 -13.83 13.87
N SER A 541 22.88 -14.84 14.33
CA SER A 541 22.68 -15.07 15.77
C SER A 541 22.65 -16.55 16.12
N TRP A 542 23.07 -16.87 17.34
CA TRP A 542 23.28 -18.22 17.86
C TRP A 542 23.04 -18.26 19.40
N PRO A 543 22.75 -19.43 20.00
CA PRO A 543 22.61 -19.58 21.44
C PRO A 543 23.88 -19.22 22.21
N ASP A 544 23.69 -18.77 23.45
CA ASP A 544 24.80 -18.50 24.37
C ASP A 544 25.63 -19.78 24.64
N GLY A 545 26.93 -19.59 24.87
CA GLY A 545 27.92 -20.67 24.99
C GLY A 545 28.29 -21.39 23.69
N VAL A 546 27.66 -21.08 22.55
CA VAL A 546 28.00 -21.68 21.24
C VAL A 546 29.05 -20.84 20.53
N ALA A 547 30.28 -21.36 20.44
CA ALA A 547 31.33 -20.73 19.65
C ALA A 547 31.08 -20.91 18.14
N VAL A 548 31.10 -19.82 17.39
CA VAL A 548 30.97 -19.79 15.93
C VAL A 548 31.96 -18.79 15.32
N ALA A 549 32.38 -19.03 14.08
CA ALA A 549 33.04 -18.04 13.24
C ALA A 549 32.02 -17.47 12.25
N PHE A 550 31.93 -16.13 12.18
CA PHE A 550 31.04 -15.45 11.23
C PHE A 550 31.87 -14.70 10.18
N GLU A 551 31.80 -15.17 8.93
CA GLU A 551 32.55 -14.65 7.79
C GLU A 551 31.60 -13.99 6.79
N LEU A 552 32.11 -12.96 6.09
CA LEU A 552 31.46 -12.38 4.92
C LEU A 552 32.36 -12.60 3.70
N ARG A 553 31.76 -12.99 2.57
CA ARG A 553 32.44 -13.19 1.29
C ARG A 553 31.87 -12.23 0.26
N GLY A 554 32.75 -11.43 -0.34
CA GLY A 554 32.37 -10.45 -1.35
C GLY A 554 32.34 -11.02 -2.77
N PRO A 555 31.87 -10.23 -3.74
CA PRO A 555 31.66 -10.69 -5.12
C PRO A 555 32.95 -10.98 -5.89
N GLY A 556 34.11 -10.47 -5.42
CA GLY A 556 35.44 -10.83 -5.93
C GLY A 556 36.00 -12.12 -5.34
N GLY A 557 35.30 -12.77 -4.41
CA GLY A 557 35.77 -13.95 -3.67
C GLY A 557 36.61 -13.62 -2.43
N GLU A 558 36.76 -12.35 -2.09
CA GLU A 558 37.44 -11.90 -0.87
C GLU A 558 36.72 -12.37 0.39
N VAL A 559 37.48 -12.84 1.39
CA VAL A 559 36.95 -13.27 2.69
C VAL A 559 37.24 -12.20 3.73
N ILE A 560 36.19 -11.66 4.32
CA ILE A 560 36.20 -10.61 5.34
C ILE A 560 35.86 -11.25 6.68
N THR A 561 36.64 -10.91 7.71
CA THR A 561 36.48 -11.41 9.07
C THR A 561 36.49 -10.26 10.06
N ALA A 562 35.98 -10.47 11.27
CA ALA A 562 35.98 -9.49 12.37
C ALA A 562 37.35 -8.85 12.64
N ASN A 563 38.45 -9.57 12.37
CA ASN A 563 39.82 -9.14 12.64
C ASN A 563 40.47 -8.35 11.49
N ALA A 564 39.86 -8.33 10.30
CA ALA A 564 40.41 -7.70 9.10
C ALA A 564 39.27 -7.06 8.27
N LEU A 565 38.90 -5.82 8.63
CA LEU A 565 37.81 -5.08 8.02
C LEU A 565 38.32 -4.09 6.96
N PRO A 566 37.87 -4.19 5.70
CA PRO A 566 38.11 -3.17 4.68
C PRO A 566 37.50 -1.80 5.04
N PRO A 567 37.98 -0.71 4.42
CA PRO A 567 37.29 0.59 4.46
C PRO A 567 35.82 0.47 4.02
N GLY A 568 34.93 1.25 4.66
CA GLY A 568 33.50 1.19 4.40
C GLY A 568 32.74 0.05 5.10
N ILE A 569 33.46 -0.91 5.72
CA ILE A 569 32.86 -2.03 6.46
C ILE A 569 33.04 -1.84 7.97
N ARG A 570 31.99 -2.15 8.74
CA ARG A 570 32.05 -2.31 10.20
C ARG A 570 31.53 -3.69 10.61
N TYR A 571 32.10 -4.24 11.67
CA TYR A 571 31.60 -5.43 12.34
C TYR A 571 31.21 -5.09 13.77
N VAL A 572 30.10 -5.65 14.24
CA VAL A 572 29.56 -5.52 15.60
C VAL A 572 29.16 -6.91 16.07
N SER A 573 29.50 -7.29 17.29
CA SER A 573 29.16 -8.62 17.84
C SER A 573 29.12 -8.63 19.36
N ASP A 574 28.42 -9.63 19.89
CA ASP A 574 28.42 -10.01 21.31
C ASP A 574 28.43 -11.56 21.39
N ALA A 575 28.26 -12.14 22.58
CA ALA A 575 28.35 -13.59 22.80
C ALA A 575 27.38 -14.44 21.96
N THR A 576 26.28 -13.86 21.48
CA THR A 576 25.14 -14.56 20.82
C THR A 576 24.82 -14.07 19.41
N TYR A 577 25.53 -13.07 18.89
CA TYR A 577 25.25 -12.54 17.55
C TYR A 577 26.45 -11.78 16.96
N GLY A 578 26.45 -11.63 15.63
CA GLY A 578 27.39 -10.79 14.90
C GLY A 578 26.70 -10.11 13.72
N MET A 579 27.25 -8.97 13.27
CA MET A 579 26.70 -8.17 12.19
C MET A 579 27.80 -7.41 11.44
N TYR A 580 27.91 -7.65 10.14
CA TYR A 580 28.63 -6.78 9.20
C TYR A 580 27.67 -5.72 8.66
N VAL A 581 28.15 -4.48 8.53
CA VAL A 581 27.43 -3.40 7.85
C VAL A 581 28.38 -2.70 6.89
N LEU A 582 27.90 -2.51 5.66
CA LEU A 582 28.64 -2.03 4.49
C LEU A 582 27.99 -0.73 4.00
N ASP A 583 28.75 0.35 3.96
CA ASP A 583 28.32 1.61 3.31
C ASP A 583 28.66 1.55 1.82
N LYS A 584 27.65 1.59 0.94
CA LYS A 584 27.75 1.48 -0.53
C LYS A 584 28.54 0.25 -0.98
N PRO A 585 28.00 -0.98 -0.76
CA PRO A 585 28.66 -2.22 -1.15
C PRO A 585 28.83 -2.29 -2.67
N ALA A 586 29.83 -3.05 -3.13
CA ALA A 586 29.98 -3.37 -4.54
C ALA A 586 28.80 -4.24 -5.02
N PRO A 587 28.19 -3.96 -6.18
CA PRO A 587 27.19 -4.83 -6.78
C PRO A 587 27.72 -6.25 -7.03
N GLY A 588 26.85 -7.25 -6.90
CA GLY A 588 27.16 -8.66 -7.11
C GLY A 588 26.69 -9.57 -5.98
N GLN A 589 27.09 -10.84 -6.07
CA GLN A 589 26.71 -11.86 -5.10
C GLN A 589 27.61 -11.80 -3.87
N TRP A 590 27.03 -11.41 -2.74
CA TRP A 590 27.64 -11.54 -1.42
C TRP A 590 27.15 -12.81 -0.73
N LYS A 591 27.97 -13.36 0.19
CA LYS A 591 27.61 -14.50 1.02
C LYS A 591 28.06 -14.31 2.47
N ALA A 592 27.14 -14.44 3.40
CA ALA A 592 27.41 -14.53 4.83
C ALA A 592 27.45 -16.01 5.24
N VAL A 593 28.52 -16.44 5.92
CA VAL A 593 28.77 -17.85 6.30
C VAL A 593 29.00 -17.93 7.80
N LEU A 594 28.28 -18.83 8.47
CA LEU A 594 28.38 -19.08 9.90
C LEU A 594 28.89 -20.50 10.15
N THR A 595 30.08 -20.63 10.74
CA THR A 595 30.75 -21.91 10.95
C THR A 595 30.81 -22.24 12.45
N PRO A 596 30.02 -23.20 12.95
CA PRO A 596 30.12 -23.64 14.34
C PRO A 596 31.47 -24.28 14.66
N ALA A 597 31.93 -24.11 15.90
CA ALA A 597 33.17 -24.73 16.36
C ALA A 597 33.07 -26.27 16.36
N PRO A 598 34.20 -27.00 16.16
CA PRO A 598 34.22 -28.45 16.28
C PRO A 598 33.69 -28.94 17.63
N GLY A 599 32.81 -29.95 17.62
CA GLY A 599 32.20 -30.52 18.82
C GLY A 599 30.79 -30.03 19.14
N ILE A 600 30.25 -29.03 18.44
CA ILE A 600 28.83 -28.66 18.54
C ILE A 600 27.96 -29.77 17.91
N VAL A 601 27.26 -30.55 18.75
CA VAL A 601 26.43 -31.69 18.32
C VAL A 601 25.09 -31.26 17.74
N LYS A 602 24.43 -30.27 18.36
CA LYS A 602 23.19 -29.66 17.84
C LYS A 602 23.06 -28.22 18.33
N THR A 603 22.71 -27.29 17.46
CA THR A 603 22.42 -25.89 17.82
C THR A 603 21.44 -25.24 16.84
N GLN A 604 20.91 -24.07 17.18
CA GLN A 604 20.06 -23.26 16.29
C GLN A 604 20.85 -22.05 15.82
N LEU A 605 20.75 -21.72 14.54
CA LEU A 605 21.50 -20.63 13.91
C LEU A 605 20.56 -19.79 13.05
N SER A 606 20.79 -18.48 13.03
CA SER A 606 20.08 -17.54 12.16
C SER A 606 21.09 -16.75 11.36
N LEU A 607 20.77 -16.50 10.08
CA LEU A 607 21.53 -15.69 9.14
C LEU A 607 20.55 -14.83 8.35
N ASP A 608 20.90 -13.57 8.13
CA ASP A 608 20.07 -12.55 7.51
C ASP A 608 20.94 -11.60 6.65
N ALA A 609 20.38 -11.14 5.54
CA ALA A 609 20.94 -10.09 4.72
C ALA A 609 19.87 -9.09 4.28
N THR A 610 20.14 -7.79 4.43
CA THR A 610 19.20 -6.69 4.23
C THR A 610 19.89 -5.47 3.60
N SER A 611 19.12 -4.58 2.94
CA SER A 611 19.66 -3.33 2.36
C SER A 611 18.67 -2.16 2.32
N SER A 612 19.19 -0.94 2.44
CA SER A 612 18.46 0.28 2.06
C SER A 612 18.49 0.43 0.53
N SER A 613 17.33 0.36 -0.11
CA SER A 613 17.20 0.40 -1.56
C SER A 613 15.88 1.06 -1.97
N PRO A 614 15.82 1.80 -3.09
CA PRO A 614 14.55 2.12 -3.73
C PRO A 614 13.97 0.88 -4.42
N LEU A 615 14.78 -0.16 -4.69
CA LEU A 615 14.30 -1.44 -5.20
C LEU A 615 13.76 -2.30 -4.05
N ALA A 616 12.45 -2.32 -3.95
CA ALA A 616 11.66 -2.94 -2.90
C ALA A 616 10.67 -3.98 -3.45
N LEU A 617 10.36 -4.96 -2.60
CA LEU A 617 9.27 -5.90 -2.76
C LEU A 617 8.28 -5.68 -1.61
N HIS A 618 7.04 -5.36 -1.94
CA HIS A 618 5.97 -5.23 -0.94
C HIS A 618 4.88 -6.25 -1.22
N VAL A 619 4.53 -7.04 -0.21
CA VAL A 619 3.47 -8.05 -0.31
C VAL A 619 2.25 -7.58 0.45
N HIS A 620 1.12 -7.57 -0.22
CA HIS A 620 -0.20 -7.43 0.38
C HIS A 620 -0.99 -8.72 0.17
N VAL A 621 -1.83 -9.05 1.14
CA VAL A 621 -2.77 -10.16 1.08
C VAL A 621 -4.14 -9.62 1.43
N SER A 622 -5.11 -9.88 0.57
CA SER A 622 -6.53 -9.52 0.76
C SER A 622 -7.43 -10.74 0.60
N GLY A 623 -8.62 -10.70 1.22
CA GLY A 623 -9.54 -11.84 1.25
C GLY A 623 -9.09 -12.95 2.22
N GLY A 624 -9.75 -14.10 2.14
CA GLY A 624 -9.43 -15.35 2.85
C GLY A 624 -9.61 -15.36 4.37
N GLN A 625 -9.89 -14.22 4.99
CA GLN A 625 -10.12 -14.10 6.45
C GLN A 625 -11.40 -14.81 6.93
N SER A 626 -12.28 -15.21 6.01
CA SER A 626 -13.51 -15.94 6.32
C SER A 626 -13.77 -16.98 5.25
N TYR A 627 -13.71 -18.24 5.63
CA TYR A 627 -14.01 -19.35 4.72
C TYR A 627 -15.43 -19.23 4.13
N PRO A 628 -15.64 -19.48 2.82
CA PRO A 628 -14.71 -20.01 1.82
C PRO A 628 -14.07 -18.94 0.89
N GLU A 629 -13.97 -17.67 1.31
CA GLU A 629 -13.32 -16.64 0.49
C GLU A 629 -11.86 -17.03 0.12
N PRO A 630 -11.40 -16.81 -1.13
CA PRO A 630 -10.01 -17.03 -1.50
C PRO A 630 -9.11 -15.85 -1.03
N PHE A 631 -7.82 -16.12 -0.87
CA PHE A 631 -6.83 -15.05 -0.72
C PHE A 631 -6.36 -14.56 -2.09
N THR A 632 -6.19 -13.25 -2.24
CA THR A 632 -5.43 -12.65 -3.33
C THR A 632 -4.10 -12.16 -2.78
N ILE A 633 -3.00 -12.64 -3.35
CA ILE A 633 -1.64 -12.17 -3.07
C ILE A 633 -1.31 -11.11 -4.12
N VAL A 634 -0.88 -9.94 -3.66
CA VAL A 634 -0.40 -8.84 -4.51
C VAL A 634 1.03 -8.51 -4.10
N ALA A 635 1.98 -8.86 -4.96
CA ALA A 635 3.39 -8.56 -4.81
C ALA A 635 3.75 -7.36 -5.70
N ARG A 636 3.92 -6.19 -5.08
CA ARG A 636 4.39 -4.99 -5.77
C ARG A 636 5.91 -4.99 -5.82
N VAL A 637 6.46 -4.92 -7.02
CA VAL A 637 7.89 -4.71 -7.26
C VAL A 637 8.08 -3.29 -7.76
N SER A 638 8.85 -2.49 -7.02
CA SER A 638 9.12 -1.10 -7.37
C SER A 638 10.59 -0.80 -7.15
N ALA A 639 11.20 -0.10 -8.10
CA ALA A 639 12.43 0.65 -7.93
C ALA A 639 11.98 2.09 -7.59
N PRO A 640 12.61 3.16 -8.13
CA PRO A 640 11.92 4.44 -8.20
C PRO A 640 10.54 4.31 -8.86
N SER A 641 10.43 3.78 -10.09
CA SER A 641 9.13 3.48 -10.73
C SER A 641 8.76 1.99 -10.55
N PRO A 642 7.56 1.54 -10.96
CA PRO A 642 7.26 0.11 -11.05
C PRO A 642 8.32 -0.69 -11.82
N VAL A 643 8.51 -1.94 -11.41
CA VAL A 643 9.41 -2.87 -12.10
C VAL A 643 8.58 -3.94 -12.77
N VAL A 644 8.71 -3.99 -14.10
CA VAL A 644 8.02 -4.95 -14.97
C VAL A 644 9.00 -6.00 -15.46
N GLY A 645 8.53 -7.14 -15.94
CA GLY A 645 9.38 -8.21 -16.51
C GLY A 645 10.30 -8.94 -15.50
N ALA A 646 10.15 -8.69 -14.20
CA ALA A 646 10.75 -9.48 -13.13
C ALA A 646 10.03 -10.85 -12.95
N GLN A 647 10.73 -11.80 -12.34
CA GLN A 647 10.18 -13.11 -11.99
C GLN A 647 9.73 -13.08 -10.53
N VAL A 648 8.43 -13.27 -10.27
CA VAL A 648 7.85 -13.23 -8.92
C VAL A 648 7.21 -14.58 -8.57
N GLU A 649 7.61 -15.12 -7.43
CA GLU A 649 7.18 -16.41 -6.91
C GLU A 649 6.80 -16.28 -5.44
N ALA A 650 5.63 -16.79 -5.07
CA ALA A 650 5.23 -16.95 -3.68
C ALA A 650 5.34 -18.42 -3.27
N ILE A 651 6.12 -18.68 -2.23
CA ILE A 651 6.32 -19.97 -1.61
C ILE A 651 5.44 -20.00 -0.37
N LEU A 652 4.38 -20.79 -0.44
CA LEU A 652 3.50 -21.08 0.69
C LEU A 652 4.06 -22.29 1.44
N ASP A 653 4.42 -22.12 2.70
CA ASP A 653 4.90 -23.20 3.55
C ASP A 653 3.69 -23.88 4.22
N PRO A 654 3.36 -25.14 3.88
CA PRO A 654 2.29 -25.86 4.55
C PRO A 654 2.77 -26.38 5.91
N ASP A 655 1.84 -26.70 6.81
CA ASP A 655 2.09 -27.55 7.98
C ASP A 655 2.39 -29.04 7.59
N GLY A 656 3.04 -29.26 6.44
CA GLY A 656 3.28 -30.54 5.78
C GLY A 656 4.65 -30.60 5.09
N PRO A 657 4.99 -31.70 4.40
CA PRO A 657 6.39 -32.04 4.09
C PRO A 657 7.03 -31.31 2.89
N THR A 658 6.31 -30.51 2.10
CA THR A 658 6.83 -29.87 0.87
C THR A 658 6.22 -28.49 0.63
N PRO A 659 7.02 -27.40 0.58
CA PRO A 659 6.54 -26.07 0.21
C PRO A 659 5.89 -26.03 -1.17
N ARG A 660 4.86 -25.19 -1.34
CA ARG A 660 4.15 -24.99 -2.61
C ARG A 660 4.57 -23.67 -3.26
N SER A 661 5.02 -23.75 -4.50
CA SER A 661 5.28 -22.60 -5.37
C SER A 661 3.99 -22.10 -6.02
N ILE A 662 3.83 -20.78 -6.09
CA ILE A 662 2.76 -20.04 -6.76
C ILE A 662 3.44 -18.94 -7.58
N VAL A 663 3.28 -18.95 -8.89
CA VAL A 663 3.78 -17.86 -9.76
C VAL A 663 2.80 -16.68 -9.70
N LEU A 664 3.32 -15.46 -9.56
CA LEU A 664 2.53 -14.24 -9.62
C LEU A 664 2.80 -13.54 -10.97
N VAL A 665 1.75 -12.99 -11.59
CA VAL A 665 1.81 -12.41 -12.95
C VAL A 665 1.38 -10.95 -12.98
N ASP A 666 1.94 -10.20 -13.93
CA ASP A 666 1.75 -8.78 -14.23
C ASP A 666 1.43 -8.68 -15.75
N ASP A 667 0.29 -9.25 -16.14
CA ASP A 667 -0.12 -9.54 -17.52
C ASP A 667 -1.51 -9.01 -17.92
N GLY A 668 -2.20 -8.33 -17.00
CA GLY A 668 -3.53 -7.76 -17.17
C GLY A 668 -4.66 -8.78 -17.26
N GLN A 669 -4.43 -10.04 -16.88
CA GLN A 669 -5.45 -11.08 -16.82
C GLN A 669 -5.75 -11.46 -15.36
N ALA A 670 -7.04 -11.52 -15.03
CA ALA A 670 -7.50 -11.79 -13.67
C ALA A 670 -6.78 -13.01 -13.04
N PRO A 671 -6.16 -12.87 -11.86
CA PRO A 671 -6.39 -11.82 -10.86
C PRO A 671 -5.66 -10.50 -11.08
N ASP A 672 -4.80 -10.37 -12.08
CA ASP A 672 -4.21 -9.08 -12.44
C ASP A 672 -5.20 -8.23 -13.24
N GLU A 673 -5.24 -6.93 -12.93
CA GLU A 673 -6.15 -5.98 -13.56
C GLU A 673 -5.45 -5.07 -14.58
N VAL A 674 -4.13 -4.89 -14.49
CA VAL A 674 -3.38 -3.93 -15.33
C VAL A 674 -1.99 -4.47 -15.65
N ALA A 675 -1.79 -4.89 -16.90
CA ALA A 675 -0.51 -5.41 -17.37
C ALA A 675 0.63 -4.38 -17.27
N ALA A 676 1.81 -4.85 -16.87
CA ALA A 676 3.04 -4.08 -16.75
C ALA A 676 2.94 -2.89 -15.78
N ASP A 677 2.15 -3.00 -14.70
CA ASP A 677 2.06 -1.99 -13.63
C ASP A 677 2.96 -2.28 -12.42
N GLY A 678 3.70 -3.39 -12.46
CA GLY A 678 4.61 -3.86 -11.41
C GLY A 678 3.90 -4.48 -10.21
N ARG A 679 2.59 -4.78 -10.30
CA ARG A 679 1.83 -5.54 -9.29
C ARG A 679 1.59 -6.95 -9.80
N TYR A 680 2.49 -7.84 -9.39
CA TYR A 680 2.36 -9.25 -9.67
C TYR A 680 1.29 -9.84 -8.77
N THR A 681 0.30 -10.54 -9.31
CA THR A 681 -0.82 -11.10 -8.54
C THR A 681 -0.99 -12.60 -8.71
N ALA A 682 -1.56 -13.25 -7.69
CA ALA A 682 -2.01 -14.63 -7.72
C ALA A 682 -3.16 -14.84 -6.72
N VAL A 683 -3.91 -15.92 -6.89
CA VAL A 683 -5.01 -16.30 -5.98
C VAL A 683 -4.73 -17.66 -5.34
N VAL A 684 -5.00 -17.77 -4.04
CA VAL A 684 -4.93 -19.01 -3.26
C VAL A 684 -6.34 -19.38 -2.81
N ALA A 685 -6.83 -20.49 -3.34
CA ALA A 685 -8.24 -20.90 -3.26
C ALA A 685 -8.46 -22.26 -2.56
N ASP A 686 -7.40 -22.96 -2.16
CA ASP A 686 -7.40 -24.34 -1.65
C ASP A 686 -7.04 -24.49 -0.17
N LEU A 687 -7.00 -23.40 0.59
CA LEU A 687 -6.84 -23.49 2.04
C LEU A 687 -8.17 -23.89 2.69
N THR A 688 -8.27 -25.17 3.08
CA THR A 688 -9.51 -25.81 3.59
C THR A 688 -9.48 -26.12 5.09
N SER A 689 -8.48 -25.64 5.83
CA SER A 689 -8.30 -25.89 7.26
C SER A 689 -8.06 -24.59 8.02
N ASP A 690 -8.64 -24.46 9.21
CA ASP A 690 -8.31 -23.38 10.13
C ASP A 690 -6.83 -23.45 10.51
N GLY A 691 -6.13 -22.32 10.43
CA GLY A 691 -4.67 -22.31 10.55
C GLY A 691 -4.04 -20.96 10.19
N SER A 692 -2.73 -20.91 10.36
CA SER A 692 -1.87 -19.78 10.03
C SER A 692 -0.76 -20.30 9.14
N HIS A 693 -0.77 -19.92 7.86
CA HIS A 693 0.18 -20.41 6.87
C HIS A 693 1.15 -19.29 6.51
N ASP A 694 2.45 -19.58 6.56
CA ASP A 694 3.49 -18.60 6.25
C ASP A 694 3.75 -18.53 4.74
N LEU A 695 3.78 -17.30 4.22
CA LEU A 695 3.98 -16.99 2.81
C LEU A 695 5.30 -16.23 2.65
N LYS A 696 6.25 -16.79 1.89
CA LYS A 696 7.47 -16.10 1.47
C LYS A 696 7.36 -15.75 -0.01
N VAL A 697 7.36 -14.47 -0.34
CA VAL A 697 7.44 -14.01 -1.74
C VAL A 697 8.89 -13.66 -2.07
N VAL A 698 9.34 -14.07 -3.24
CA VAL A 698 10.65 -13.77 -3.81
C VAL A 698 10.44 -13.11 -5.16
N VAL A 699 11.17 -12.02 -5.41
CA VAL A 699 11.34 -11.45 -6.76
C VAL A 699 12.79 -11.55 -7.18
N SER A 700 13.04 -11.87 -8.44
CA SER A 700 14.38 -11.90 -9.02
C SER A 700 14.42 -11.46 -10.49
N ASN A 701 15.63 -11.16 -10.99
CA ASN A 701 15.88 -10.79 -12.39
C ASN A 701 17.03 -11.60 -13.04
N PRO A 702 17.01 -12.95 -12.99
CA PRO A 702 18.10 -13.78 -13.49
C PRO A 702 18.25 -13.70 -15.02
N SER A 703 17.17 -13.37 -15.74
CA SER A 703 17.12 -13.18 -17.19
C SER A 703 17.58 -11.80 -17.66
N GLY A 704 17.75 -10.82 -16.76
CA GLY A 704 17.99 -9.42 -17.15
C GLY A 704 16.79 -8.77 -17.87
N SER A 705 15.60 -9.39 -17.78
CA SER A 705 14.37 -8.93 -18.41
C SER A 705 13.64 -7.84 -17.63
N ALA A 706 13.93 -7.71 -16.32
CA ALA A 706 13.27 -6.73 -15.49
C ALA A 706 13.77 -5.32 -15.79
N ALA A 707 12.84 -4.37 -15.88
CA ALA A 707 13.14 -2.98 -16.14
C ALA A 707 12.25 -2.07 -15.31
N VAL A 708 12.76 -0.88 -15.00
CA VAL A 708 11.94 0.21 -14.47
C VAL A 708 11.13 0.77 -15.63
N ASP A 709 9.82 0.63 -15.57
CA ASP A 709 8.88 1.15 -16.58
C ASP A 709 7.91 2.16 -15.94
N THR A 710 7.53 3.16 -16.71
CA THR A 710 6.53 4.18 -16.38
C THR A 710 5.18 3.91 -17.04
N ASN A 711 5.11 3.01 -18.03
CA ASN A 711 3.94 2.76 -18.86
C ASN A 711 2.72 2.21 -18.09
N GLY A 712 2.89 1.30 -17.12
CA GLY A 712 1.75 0.78 -16.35
C GLY A 712 1.16 1.76 -15.35
N GLY A 713 1.91 2.79 -14.93
CA GLY A 713 1.35 3.92 -14.17
C GLY A 713 0.56 4.90 -15.05
N LEU A 714 0.91 4.97 -16.33
CA LEU A 714 0.42 5.95 -17.30
C LEU A 714 0.34 5.33 -18.72
N HIS A 715 -0.80 4.75 -19.08
CA HIS A 715 -1.11 4.57 -20.49
C HIS A 715 -1.30 5.94 -21.17
N ALA A 716 -0.48 6.16 -22.21
CA ALA A 716 -0.55 7.22 -23.22
C ALA A 716 -0.30 8.66 -22.73
N GLY A 717 0.97 9.07 -22.86
CA GLY A 717 1.48 10.43 -22.66
C GLY A 717 2.69 10.75 -23.55
N ASP A 718 3.54 9.77 -23.86
CA ASP A 718 4.50 9.83 -24.96
C ASP A 718 4.56 8.52 -25.74
N GLY A 719 4.25 8.59 -27.05
CA GLY A 719 4.58 7.54 -28.02
C GLY A 719 6.09 7.34 -28.24
N GLN A 720 6.94 8.11 -27.56
CA GLN A 720 8.30 7.66 -27.31
C GLN A 720 8.25 6.54 -26.27
N LEU A 721 8.60 5.33 -26.70
CA LEU A 721 9.13 4.30 -25.82
C LEU A 721 10.31 4.91 -25.03
N VAL A 722 10.05 5.42 -23.83
CA VAL A 722 11.08 5.61 -22.81
C VAL A 722 11.69 4.23 -22.68
N THR A 723 12.93 4.07 -23.16
CA THR A 723 13.58 2.76 -23.17
C THR A 723 13.59 2.27 -21.73
N PRO A 724 12.87 1.18 -21.39
CA PRO A 724 12.71 0.77 -20.01
C PRO A 724 14.10 0.61 -19.40
N LEU A 725 14.33 1.23 -18.24
CA LEU A 725 15.66 1.22 -17.65
C LEU A 725 15.92 -0.18 -17.12
N SER A 726 16.59 -1.00 -17.94
CA SER A 726 16.93 -2.37 -17.63
C SER A 726 17.69 -2.41 -16.31
N LEU A 727 17.16 -3.17 -15.35
CA LEU A 727 17.82 -3.38 -14.08
C LEU A 727 18.89 -4.46 -14.25
N SER A 728 19.97 -4.36 -13.48
CA SER A 728 20.87 -5.49 -13.29
C SER A 728 20.12 -6.67 -12.64
N ASN A 729 20.78 -7.83 -12.56
CA ASN A 729 20.20 -8.95 -11.80
C ASN A 729 20.11 -8.55 -10.31
N PHE A 730 18.97 -8.87 -9.69
CA PHE A 730 18.68 -8.59 -8.29
C PHE A 730 17.85 -9.72 -7.68
N ALA A 731 17.80 -9.76 -6.35
CA ALA A 731 16.83 -10.55 -5.60
C ALA A 731 16.28 -9.74 -4.42
N ARG A 732 14.98 -9.87 -4.12
CA ARG A 732 14.35 -9.37 -2.90
C ARG A 732 13.40 -10.43 -2.35
N GLU A 733 13.28 -10.48 -1.03
CA GLU A 733 12.34 -11.35 -0.32
C GLU A 733 11.38 -10.50 0.53
N ALA A 734 10.17 -11.01 0.74
CA ALA A 734 9.19 -10.43 1.64
C ALA A 734 8.30 -11.55 2.21
N LYS A 735 7.67 -11.30 3.37
CA LYS A 735 6.85 -12.31 4.05
C LYS A 735 5.49 -11.77 4.43
N ALA A 736 4.50 -12.65 4.38
CA ALA A 736 3.15 -12.43 4.87
C ALA A 736 2.63 -13.72 5.53
N THR A 737 1.47 -13.65 6.18
CA THR A 737 0.82 -14.80 6.81
C THR A 737 -0.63 -14.85 6.36
N LEU A 738 -1.09 -16.01 5.92
CA LEU A 738 -2.48 -16.29 5.55
C LEU A 738 -3.17 -16.92 6.77
N VAL A 739 -4.23 -16.28 7.29
CA VAL A 739 -4.97 -16.80 8.46
C VAL A 739 -6.36 -17.24 8.01
N VAL A 740 -6.63 -18.53 8.12
CA VAL A 740 -7.94 -19.12 7.82
C VAL A 740 -8.70 -19.34 9.12
N ALA A 741 -9.95 -18.90 9.15
CA ALA A 741 -10.84 -19.08 10.28
C ALA A 741 -12.25 -19.49 9.82
N GLY A 742 -12.87 -20.41 10.57
CA GLY A 742 -14.23 -20.89 10.33
C GLY A 742 -14.36 -21.92 9.21
N ALA A 743 -13.28 -22.56 8.78
CA ALA A 743 -13.25 -23.58 7.74
C ALA A 743 -14.21 -24.74 8.06
N LYS A 744 -15.21 -24.92 7.20
CA LYS A 744 -16.27 -25.93 7.33
C LYS A 744 -16.66 -26.45 5.95
N PRO A 745 -16.97 -27.75 5.80
CA PRO A 745 -17.48 -28.28 4.53
C PRO A 745 -18.73 -27.51 4.07
N MET A 746 -18.79 -27.17 2.78
CA MET A 746 -19.96 -26.50 2.21
C MET A 746 -21.16 -27.45 2.08
N PRO A 747 -22.41 -26.94 2.17
CA PRO A 747 -23.63 -27.76 2.11
C PRO A 747 -23.76 -28.61 0.85
N GLN A 748 -23.72 -29.94 1.02
CA GLN A 748 -23.86 -30.92 -0.07
C GLN A 748 -25.32 -31.37 -0.29
N SER A 749 -26.30 -30.77 0.38
CA SER A 749 -27.72 -31.17 0.33
C SER A 749 -28.71 -30.03 0.61
N TYR A 750 -29.97 -30.21 0.19
CA TYR A 750 -31.04 -29.20 0.32
C TYR A 750 -31.35 -28.76 1.75
N ASP A 751 -31.32 -29.69 2.70
CA ASP A 751 -31.62 -29.44 4.12
C ASP A 751 -30.56 -28.56 4.82
N GLN A 752 -29.37 -28.45 4.22
CA GLN A 752 -28.24 -27.67 4.71
C GLN A 752 -28.02 -26.36 3.93
N ALA A 753 -28.86 -26.08 2.93
CA ALA A 753 -28.63 -25.03 1.94
C ALA A 753 -28.47 -23.61 2.55
N ILE A 754 -27.45 -22.87 2.11
CA ILE A 754 -27.19 -21.49 2.56
C ILE A 754 -28.24 -20.54 1.99
N LYS A 755 -28.87 -19.75 2.85
CA LYS A 755 -29.88 -18.76 2.43
C LYS A 755 -29.25 -17.53 1.80
N LEU A 756 -29.52 -17.32 0.52
CA LEU A 756 -29.20 -16.11 -0.22
C LEU A 756 -30.23 -15.00 0.07
N ARG A 757 -29.81 -13.76 -0.15
CA ARG A 757 -30.72 -12.60 -0.19
C ARG A 757 -31.06 -12.26 -1.64
N ASN A 758 -32.23 -11.64 -1.84
CA ASN A 758 -32.72 -11.21 -3.14
C ASN A 758 -32.30 -9.75 -3.46
N ASP A 759 -31.06 -9.39 -3.13
CA ASP A 759 -30.58 -7.99 -3.13
C ASP A 759 -29.21 -7.82 -3.81
N MET A 760 -28.81 -8.78 -4.66
CA MET A 760 -27.48 -8.88 -5.27
C MET A 760 -26.31 -9.05 -4.30
N THR A 761 -26.50 -9.18 -2.98
CA THR A 761 -25.39 -9.45 -2.06
C THR A 761 -24.74 -10.80 -2.43
N PRO A 762 -23.48 -10.83 -2.90
CA PRO A 762 -22.83 -12.08 -3.27
C PRO A 762 -22.44 -12.86 -2.00
N LEU A 763 -22.49 -14.19 -2.09
CA LEU A 763 -21.95 -15.08 -1.08
C LEU A 763 -20.94 -16.05 -1.71
N TRP A 764 -19.83 -16.26 -1.03
CA TRP A 764 -18.78 -17.19 -1.45
C TRP A 764 -19.21 -18.64 -1.24
N GLY A 765 -18.82 -19.51 -2.17
CA GLY A 765 -18.90 -20.97 -2.06
C GLY A 765 -17.62 -21.66 -2.55
N SER A 766 -17.44 -22.92 -2.14
CA SER A 766 -16.29 -23.75 -2.51
C SER A 766 -16.68 -25.08 -3.14
N ILE A 767 -15.86 -25.50 -4.09
CA ILE A 767 -15.77 -26.88 -4.59
C ILE A 767 -14.41 -27.38 -4.08
N ASP A 768 -14.39 -28.08 -2.96
CA ASP A 768 -13.15 -28.41 -2.23
C ASP A 768 -12.50 -29.72 -2.72
N LYS A 769 -13.28 -30.58 -3.34
CA LYS A 769 -12.86 -31.79 -4.03
C LYS A 769 -13.54 -31.88 -5.41
N PRO A 770 -12.90 -32.50 -6.41
CA PRO A 770 -13.55 -32.76 -7.69
C PRO A 770 -14.83 -33.58 -7.51
N GLY A 771 -15.96 -33.02 -7.95
CA GLY A 771 -17.29 -33.62 -7.81
C GLY A 771 -18.10 -33.14 -6.60
N ASP A 772 -17.57 -32.27 -5.74
CA ASP A 772 -18.38 -31.58 -4.72
C ASP A 772 -19.48 -30.72 -5.39
N VAL A 773 -20.58 -30.52 -4.67
CA VAL A 773 -21.71 -29.67 -5.09
C VAL A 773 -22.17 -28.80 -3.93
N VAL A 774 -22.54 -27.54 -4.20
CA VAL A 774 -22.97 -26.62 -3.14
C VAL A 774 -24.43 -26.23 -3.33
N TYR A 775 -25.22 -26.38 -2.27
CA TYR A 775 -26.62 -25.97 -2.24
C TYR A 775 -26.83 -24.62 -1.54
N PHE A 776 -27.61 -23.78 -2.22
CA PHE A 776 -28.10 -22.50 -1.74
C PHE A 776 -29.64 -22.46 -1.85
N ALA A 777 -30.28 -21.58 -1.10
CA ALA A 777 -31.73 -21.41 -1.10
C ALA A 777 -32.12 -19.93 -1.11
N PHE A 778 -33.22 -19.56 -1.75
CA PHE A 778 -33.78 -18.21 -1.67
C PHE A 778 -35.31 -18.23 -1.72
N ASN A 779 -35.94 -17.17 -1.22
CA ASN A 779 -37.40 -17.03 -1.24
C ASN A 779 -37.83 -16.39 -2.56
N GLY A 780 -38.52 -17.13 -3.43
CA GLY A 780 -39.19 -16.54 -4.59
C GLY A 780 -40.59 -16.08 -4.20
N TYR A 781 -40.85 -14.77 -4.28
CA TYR A 781 -42.17 -14.19 -3.99
C TYR A 781 -43.11 -14.30 -5.19
N ALA A 782 -44.42 -14.40 -4.92
CA ALA A 782 -45.45 -14.63 -5.93
C ALA A 782 -45.37 -13.63 -7.10
N GLY A 783 -45.31 -14.15 -8.33
CA GLY A 783 -45.19 -13.35 -9.56
C GLY A 783 -43.83 -12.63 -9.76
N GLY A 784 -42.87 -12.82 -8.86
CA GLY A 784 -41.54 -12.23 -8.96
C GLY A 784 -40.74 -12.75 -10.16
N HIS A 785 -39.85 -11.91 -10.70
CA HIS A 785 -38.93 -12.29 -11.78
C HIS A 785 -37.51 -12.11 -11.28
N TYR A 786 -36.76 -13.21 -11.17
CA TYR A 786 -35.44 -13.29 -10.56
C TYR A 786 -34.39 -13.68 -11.59
N ALA A 787 -33.17 -13.22 -11.34
CA ALA A 787 -31.97 -13.70 -11.98
C ALA A 787 -30.99 -14.23 -10.92
N MET A 788 -30.21 -15.24 -11.30
CA MET A 788 -29.16 -15.85 -10.50
C MET A 788 -27.89 -15.93 -11.32
N MET A 789 -26.75 -15.66 -10.68
CA MET A 789 -25.46 -15.75 -11.34
C MET A 789 -24.38 -16.32 -10.42
N THR A 790 -23.41 -16.99 -11.02
CA THR A 790 -22.08 -17.16 -10.45
C THR A 790 -21.11 -16.14 -11.04
N GLY A 791 -20.04 -15.83 -10.32
CA GLY A 791 -18.97 -14.93 -10.74
C GLY A 791 -17.77 -15.01 -9.81
N SER A 792 -16.79 -14.14 -10.00
CA SER A 792 -15.58 -14.06 -9.15
C SER A 792 -14.90 -15.43 -8.98
N LEU A 793 -14.67 -16.11 -10.11
CA LEU A 793 -14.21 -17.48 -10.16
C LEU A 793 -12.71 -17.57 -9.86
N ALA A 794 -12.32 -18.44 -8.93
CA ALA A 794 -10.94 -18.67 -8.54
C ALA A 794 -10.64 -20.18 -8.53
N SER A 795 -9.53 -20.57 -9.13
CA SER A 795 -9.03 -21.95 -9.09
C SER A 795 -7.70 -22.03 -8.34
N SER A 796 -7.44 -23.19 -7.75
CA SER A 796 -6.21 -23.53 -7.04
C SER A 796 -5.31 -24.50 -7.78
N ASP A 797 -5.81 -25.19 -8.81
CA ASP A 797 -5.10 -26.24 -9.54
C ASP A 797 -4.55 -25.79 -10.91
N GLY A 798 -4.64 -24.49 -11.21
CA GLY A 798 -4.20 -23.90 -12.47
C GLY A 798 -5.14 -24.12 -13.66
N LYS A 799 -6.26 -24.83 -13.48
CA LYS A 799 -7.30 -24.99 -14.52
C LYS A 799 -8.40 -23.94 -14.32
N PRO A 800 -9.01 -23.38 -15.39
CA PRO A 800 -10.12 -22.46 -15.25
C PRO A 800 -11.30 -23.09 -14.50
N MET A 801 -11.75 -22.45 -13.41
CA MET A 801 -12.99 -22.83 -12.77
C MET A 801 -14.16 -22.51 -13.71
N ARG A 802 -15.05 -23.49 -13.88
CA ARG A 802 -16.25 -23.38 -14.73
C ARG A 802 -17.45 -23.85 -13.92
N THR A 803 -18.31 -22.96 -13.48
CA THR A 803 -19.50 -23.34 -12.71
C THR A 803 -20.59 -23.86 -13.64
N LYS A 804 -21.50 -24.64 -13.08
CA LYS A 804 -22.81 -24.95 -13.65
C LYS A 804 -23.86 -24.77 -12.56
N LEU A 805 -24.95 -24.07 -12.90
CA LEU A 805 -26.05 -23.76 -12.00
C LEU A 805 -27.28 -24.62 -12.36
N THR A 806 -27.83 -25.33 -11.39
CA THR A 806 -29.13 -26.01 -11.49
C THR A 806 -30.11 -25.39 -10.49
N LEU A 807 -31.29 -25.01 -10.97
CA LEU A 807 -32.40 -24.49 -10.17
C LEU A 807 -33.45 -25.56 -9.94
N TYR A 808 -33.84 -25.75 -8.68
CA TYR A 808 -34.85 -26.69 -8.23
C TYR A 808 -36.04 -25.99 -7.54
N ALA A 809 -37.22 -26.57 -7.71
CA ALA A 809 -38.45 -26.21 -7.02
C ALA A 809 -38.46 -26.76 -5.57
N PRO A 810 -39.41 -26.35 -4.70
CA PRO A 810 -39.47 -26.82 -3.31
C PRO A 810 -39.64 -28.33 -3.16
N ASP A 811 -40.17 -29.02 -4.19
CA ASP A 811 -40.35 -30.48 -4.24
C ASP A 811 -39.10 -31.23 -4.75
N GLY A 812 -38.01 -30.52 -5.03
CA GLY A 812 -36.77 -31.08 -5.57
C GLY A 812 -36.78 -31.34 -7.07
N THR A 813 -37.84 -30.97 -7.80
CA THR A 813 -37.86 -31.09 -9.27
C THR A 813 -36.99 -30.03 -9.93
N THR A 814 -36.21 -30.40 -10.96
CA THR A 814 -35.40 -29.45 -11.73
C THR A 814 -36.32 -28.51 -12.51
N VAL A 815 -36.18 -27.20 -12.26
CA VAL A 815 -36.89 -26.14 -12.98
C VAL A 815 -36.09 -25.70 -14.20
N ARG A 816 -34.76 -25.53 -14.04
CA ARG A 816 -33.88 -25.05 -15.10
C ARG A 816 -32.41 -25.38 -14.82
N ASP A 817 -31.66 -25.70 -15.86
CA ASP A 817 -30.19 -25.81 -15.85
C ASP A 817 -29.57 -24.71 -16.71
N SER A 818 -28.35 -24.32 -16.37
CA SER A 818 -27.47 -23.53 -17.21
C SER A 818 -26.39 -24.42 -17.83
N ASP A 819 -25.78 -23.94 -18.91
CA ASP A 819 -24.44 -24.34 -19.31
C ASP A 819 -23.38 -23.66 -18.41
N ALA A 820 -22.14 -24.12 -18.54
CA ALA A 820 -20.97 -23.39 -18.08
C ALA A 820 -20.53 -22.51 -19.25
N GLY A 821 -20.72 -21.20 -19.14
CA GLY A 821 -20.45 -20.25 -20.22
C GLY A 821 -18.99 -20.26 -20.70
N ASP A 822 -18.72 -19.54 -21.78
CA ASP A 822 -17.37 -19.43 -22.35
C ASP A 822 -16.37 -18.76 -21.38
N ASP A 823 -16.85 -17.87 -20.52
CA ASP A 823 -16.09 -17.24 -19.42
C ASP A 823 -16.06 -18.08 -18.13
N GLY A 824 -16.66 -19.27 -18.14
CA GLY A 824 -16.78 -20.16 -16.99
C GLY A 824 -17.89 -19.80 -16.00
N THR A 825 -18.53 -18.62 -16.12
CA THR A 825 -19.67 -18.24 -15.27
C THR A 825 -20.95 -18.96 -15.70
N SER A 826 -22.00 -18.83 -14.91
CA SER A 826 -23.32 -19.36 -15.27
C SER A 826 -24.44 -18.43 -14.85
N TRP A 827 -25.51 -18.41 -15.64
CA TRP A 827 -26.63 -17.48 -15.49
C TRP A 827 -27.97 -18.22 -15.60
N LEU A 828 -28.91 -17.88 -14.73
CA LEU A 828 -30.29 -18.38 -14.77
C LEU A 828 -31.31 -17.27 -14.56
N GLU A 829 -32.50 -17.45 -15.14
CA GLU A 829 -33.68 -16.61 -14.87
C GLU A 829 -34.88 -17.47 -14.48
N LEU A 830 -35.64 -16.99 -13.49
CA LEU A 830 -36.85 -17.63 -12.96
C LEU A 830 -37.98 -16.61 -12.87
N ARG A 831 -39.13 -16.94 -13.47
CA ARG A 831 -40.42 -16.35 -13.10
C ARG A 831 -41.05 -17.22 -12.03
N ALA A 832 -41.21 -16.67 -10.83
CA ALA A 832 -41.78 -17.39 -9.70
C ALA A 832 -43.28 -17.67 -9.92
N GLY A 833 -43.79 -18.71 -9.25
CA GLY A 833 -45.19 -19.11 -9.31
C GLY A 833 -46.14 -18.08 -8.68
N GLN A 834 -47.42 -18.44 -8.57
CA GLN A 834 -48.46 -17.59 -7.97
C GLN A 834 -48.49 -17.65 -6.43
N GLN A 835 -47.49 -18.29 -5.79
CA GLN A 835 -47.35 -18.44 -4.34
C GLN A 835 -45.89 -18.23 -3.95
N ASP A 836 -45.67 -17.70 -2.74
CA ASP A 836 -44.35 -17.56 -2.14
C ASP A 836 -43.77 -18.94 -1.82
N GLN A 837 -42.57 -19.24 -2.32
CA GLN A 837 -41.93 -20.54 -2.08
C GLN A 837 -40.39 -20.47 -2.10
N VAL A 838 -39.76 -21.43 -1.43
CA VAL A 838 -38.30 -21.54 -1.36
C VAL A 838 -37.77 -22.33 -2.54
N TYR A 839 -36.92 -21.71 -3.35
CA TYR A 839 -36.22 -22.37 -4.45
C TYR A 839 -34.79 -22.70 -4.04
N PHE A 840 -34.25 -23.77 -4.60
CA PHE A 840 -32.89 -24.22 -4.31
C PHE A 840 -32.00 -24.10 -5.55
N LEU A 841 -30.75 -23.70 -5.34
CA LEU A 841 -29.73 -23.58 -6.37
C LEU A 841 -28.59 -24.54 -6.02
N LYS A 842 -28.26 -25.46 -6.92
CA LYS A 842 -27.04 -26.26 -6.85
C LYS A 842 -26.00 -25.62 -7.75
N VAL A 843 -24.79 -25.43 -7.23
CA VAL A 843 -23.61 -25.08 -8.02
C VAL A 843 -22.67 -26.28 -8.03
N GLU A 844 -22.23 -26.66 -9.22
CA GLU A 844 -21.23 -27.71 -9.44
C GLU A 844 -20.12 -27.20 -10.36
N HIS A 845 -18.92 -27.78 -10.30
CA HIS A 845 -17.89 -27.51 -11.29
C HIS A 845 -18.11 -28.42 -12.51
N ALA A 846 -18.23 -27.83 -13.70
CA ALA A 846 -18.45 -28.55 -14.95
C ALA A 846 -17.22 -29.32 -15.47
N GLY A 847 -16.06 -29.17 -14.81
CA GLY A 847 -14.79 -29.82 -15.15
C GLY A 847 -14.19 -30.60 -13.98
N ALA A 848 -13.00 -31.17 -14.21
CA ALA A 848 -12.23 -31.84 -13.16
C ALA A 848 -11.25 -30.87 -12.49
N GLY A 849 -11.60 -30.40 -11.30
CA GLY A 849 -10.82 -29.45 -10.51
C GLY A 849 -11.52 -29.04 -9.21
N THR A 850 -11.00 -28.01 -8.56
CA THR A 850 -11.48 -27.40 -7.32
C THR A 850 -11.44 -25.88 -7.45
N GLY A 851 -12.15 -25.15 -6.60
CA GLY A 851 -12.13 -23.68 -6.66
C GLY A 851 -13.13 -22.98 -5.75
N ARG A 852 -13.21 -21.65 -5.92
CA ARG A 852 -14.13 -20.72 -5.23
C ARG A 852 -14.92 -19.91 -6.24
N PHE A 853 -16.16 -19.62 -5.89
CA PHE A 853 -17.07 -18.79 -6.69
C PHE A 853 -17.92 -17.91 -5.77
N GLN A 854 -18.37 -16.77 -6.27
CA GLN A 854 -19.48 -16.03 -5.68
C GLN A 854 -20.79 -16.44 -6.36
N ILE A 855 -21.87 -16.50 -5.60
CA ILE A 855 -23.25 -16.63 -6.11
C ILE A 855 -24.11 -15.46 -5.61
N ALA A 856 -24.99 -14.94 -6.47
CA ALA A 856 -25.93 -13.88 -6.13
C ALA A 856 -27.32 -14.11 -6.76
N VAL A 857 -28.36 -13.58 -6.11
CA VAL A 857 -29.76 -13.57 -6.60
C VAL A 857 -30.36 -12.19 -6.45
N ALA A 858 -31.14 -11.74 -7.43
CA ALA A 858 -31.88 -10.48 -7.37
C ALA A 858 -33.06 -10.42 -8.35
N PRO A 859 -33.96 -9.43 -8.20
CA PRO A 859 -34.96 -9.11 -9.22
C PRO A 859 -34.29 -8.84 -10.57
N ARG A 860 -34.81 -9.47 -11.63
CA ARG A 860 -34.26 -9.38 -12.99
C ARG A 860 -34.12 -7.94 -13.50
N ALA A 861 -34.96 -7.02 -13.01
CA ALA A 861 -34.96 -5.61 -13.37
C ALA A 861 -33.70 -4.83 -12.92
N TRP A 862 -32.89 -5.39 -12.01
CA TRP A 862 -31.64 -4.74 -11.56
C TRP A 862 -30.46 -5.03 -12.49
N PHE A 863 -30.59 -6.03 -13.36
CA PHE A 863 -29.61 -6.35 -14.39
C PHE A 863 -29.99 -5.69 -15.71
N GLY A 864 -29.00 -5.27 -16.48
CA GLY A 864 -29.21 -4.69 -17.82
C GLY A 864 -29.89 -5.64 -18.82
N PRO A 865 -30.07 -5.22 -20.08
CA PRO A 865 -30.38 -6.17 -21.15
C PRO A 865 -29.28 -7.23 -21.15
N GLY A 866 -29.65 -8.49 -20.92
CA GLY A 866 -28.68 -9.55 -20.69
C GLY A 866 -27.90 -9.90 -21.96
N PRO A 867 -26.79 -10.64 -21.85
CA PRO A 867 -26.20 -11.31 -22.99
C PRO A 867 -27.32 -12.11 -23.68
N ARG A 868 -27.49 -11.95 -25.00
CA ARG A 868 -28.46 -12.74 -25.75
C ARG A 868 -27.92 -14.17 -25.81
N GLY A 869 -28.39 -15.03 -24.90
CA GLY A 869 -28.09 -16.46 -24.95
C GLY A 869 -28.40 -17.00 -26.34
N SER A 870 -27.45 -17.72 -26.93
CA SER A 870 -27.57 -18.32 -28.25
C SER A 870 -28.58 -19.45 -28.23
N SER A 871 -29.87 -19.12 -28.36
CA SER A 871 -30.90 -20.10 -28.64
C SER A 871 -30.58 -20.78 -29.97
N GLN A 872 -30.28 -22.08 -29.93
CA GLN A 872 -30.15 -22.90 -31.13
C GLN A 872 -31.46 -22.82 -31.93
N ALA A 873 -31.42 -22.08 -33.04
CA ALA A 873 -32.32 -22.23 -34.16
C ALA A 873 -31.45 -22.64 -35.34
N GLY A 874 -31.46 -23.93 -35.70
CA GLY A 874 -30.74 -24.43 -36.85
C GLY A 874 -31.54 -24.22 -38.14
N GLY A 875 -30.84 -23.96 -39.24
CA GLY A 875 -31.38 -24.11 -40.59
C GLY A 875 -31.74 -22.81 -41.33
N ASP A 876 -30.73 -22.33 -42.07
CA ASP A 876 -30.80 -22.01 -43.51
C ASP A 876 -30.72 -20.53 -43.97
N ASP A 877 -29.58 -20.28 -44.64
CA ASP A 877 -29.31 -19.43 -45.82
C ASP A 877 -29.95 -18.04 -46.03
N GLY A 878 -29.09 -17.06 -46.37
CA GLY A 878 -29.48 -15.92 -47.23
C GLY A 878 -28.85 -14.57 -46.89
N GLY A 879 -27.76 -14.21 -47.57
CA GLY A 879 -26.98 -12.99 -47.30
C GLY A 879 -27.61 -11.63 -47.63
N GLY A 880 -26.90 -10.57 -47.22
CA GLY A 880 -26.91 -9.26 -47.89
C GLY A 880 -27.30 -8.02 -47.07
N GLY A 881 -26.33 -7.12 -46.87
CA GLY A 881 -26.51 -5.69 -47.19
C GLY A 881 -27.23 -4.73 -46.23
N SER A 882 -26.43 -3.88 -45.57
CA SER A 882 -26.69 -2.44 -45.28
C SER A 882 -27.67 -2.00 -44.18
N GLY A 883 -27.34 -0.86 -43.55
CA GLY A 883 -28.34 0.14 -43.13
C GLY A 883 -28.84 0.12 -41.68
N SER A 884 -28.00 0.45 -40.69
CA SER A 884 -28.43 0.70 -39.30
C SER A 884 -29.10 2.07 -39.11
N GLY A 885 -30.26 2.28 -39.73
CA GLY A 885 -31.13 3.43 -39.48
C GLY A 885 -31.92 3.28 -38.18
N CYS A 886 -31.62 4.10 -37.17
CA CYS A 886 -32.35 4.07 -35.89
C CYS A 886 -33.80 4.55 -36.07
N ARG A 887 -34.79 3.68 -35.80
CA ARG A 887 -36.22 4.01 -35.91
C ARG A 887 -36.96 3.69 -34.62
N VAL A 888 -37.44 4.75 -33.95
CA VAL A 888 -38.27 4.67 -32.75
C VAL A 888 -39.64 4.08 -33.09
N VAL A 889 -40.10 3.10 -32.30
CA VAL A 889 -41.46 2.56 -32.37
C VAL A 889 -42.20 2.93 -31.10
N THR A 890 -43.26 3.73 -31.25
CA THR A 890 -44.24 4.04 -30.21
C THR A 890 -45.44 3.11 -30.33
N THR A 891 -45.85 2.46 -29.24
CA THR A 891 -47.12 1.71 -29.16
C THR A 891 -47.90 2.11 -27.91
N GLU A 892 -49.06 2.72 -28.11
CA GLU A 892 -50.07 2.92 -27.08
C GLU A 892 -51.03 1.72 -27.01
N ALA A 893 -51.50 1.36 -25.81
CA ALA A 893 -52.73 0.57 -25.60
C ALA A 893 -53.29 0.81 -24.17
N PRO A 894 -54.61 0.66 -23.91
CA PRO A 894 -55.25 1.41 -22.82
C PRO A 894 -55.88 0.58 -21.69
N GLY A 895 -56.01 1.22 -20.51
CA GLY A 895 -57.22 1.19 -19.68
C GLY A 895 -57.47 0.02 -18.70
N SER A 896 -57.33 0.29 -17.39
CA SER A 896 -58.29 -0.10 -16.35
C SER A 896 -58.00 0.66 -15.03
N THR A 897 -58.93 0.64 -14.07
CA THR A 897 -59.17 1.79 -13.17
C THR A 897 -59.03 1.54 -11.66
N LEU A 898 -58.17 2.35 -11.02
CA LEU A 898 -58.27 2.93 -9.66
C LEU A 898 -58.30 2.01 -8.40
N PRO A 899 -57.99 2.54 -7.18
CA PRO A 899 -57.58 3.91 -6.85
C PRO A 899 -56.16 4.05 -6.25
N VAL A 900 -55.51 5.17 -6.55
CA VAL A 900 -54.28 5.63 -5.89
C VAL A 900 -54.64 6.65 -4.80
N VAL A 901 -54.04 6.50 -3.62
CA VAL A 901 -53.84 7.60 -2.66
C VAL A 901 -52.35 7.62 -2.29
N LEU A 902 -51.79 8.83 -2.15
CA LEU A 902 -50.45 9.12 -1.63
C LEU A 902 -49.20 8.91 -2.52
N LEU A 903 -49.19 9.39 -3.79
CA LEU A 903 -47.91 9.75 -4.46
C LEU A 903 -48.02 10.77 -5.62
N VAL A 904 -48.66 11.92 -5.37
CA VAL A 904 -48.63 13.09 -6.28
C VAL A 904 -48.21 14.35 -5.53
N LEU A 905 -46.91 14.46 -5.21
CA LEU A 905 -46.34 15.72 -4.69
C LEU A 905 -44.85 15.96 -5.07
N PHE A 906 -44.38 15.45 -6.22
CA PHE A 906 -43.04 15.80 -6.73
C PHE A 906 -42.95 16.11 -8.23
N CYS A 907 -43.82 15.57 -9.09
CA CYS A 907 -43.69 15.78 -10.54
C CYS A 907 -44.21 17.13 -11.09
N VAL A 908 -44.96 17.92 -10.30
CA VAL A 908 -45.55 19.20 -10.78
C VAL A 908 -44.56 20.38 -10.72
N LEU A 909 -43.51 20.31 -9.90
CA LEU A 909 -42.54 21.41 -9.73
C LEU A 909 -41.45 21.47 -10.83
N ALA A 910 -41.24 20.39 -11.59
CA ALA A 910 -40.21 20.34 -12.64
C ALA A 910 -40.66 21.00 -13.95
N VAL A 911 -41.94 20.92 -14.32
CA VAL A 911 -42.45 21.42 -15.61
C VAL A 911 -42.63 22.95 -15.61
N LEU A 912 -42.90 23.57 -14.46
CA LEU A 912 -43.13 25.02 -14.38
C LEU A 912 -41.84 25.87 -14.35
N ARG A 913 -40.68 25.32 -13.98
CA ARG A 913 -39.41 26.07 -14.00
C ARG A 913 -38.81 26.32 -15.40
N ARG A 914 -39.22 25.56 -16.43
CA ARG A 914 -38.74 25.76 -17.82
C ARG A 914 -39.48 26.84 -18.62
N ARG A 915 -40.60 27.40 -18.13
CA ARG A 915 -41.38 28.45 -18.85
C ARG A 915 -41.09 29.90 -18.42
N ALA A 916 -40.29 30.14 -17.39
CA ALA A 916 -40.14 31.47 -16.77
C ALA A 916 -38.88 32.29 -17.17
N ARG A 917 -38.02 31.82 -18.09
CA ARG A 917 -36.77 32.51 -18.49
C ARG A 917 -36.73 33.03 -19.94
N ARG A 918 -37.88 33.27 -20.59
CA ARG A 918 -37.94 33.78 -22.00
C ARG A 918 -38.77 35.06 -22.24
N ARG A 919 -39.14 35.83 -21.20
CA ARG A 919 -39.75 37.16 -21.34
C ARG A 919 -39.31 38.13 -20.23
N ALA A 920 -38.15 38.78 -20.40
CA ALA A 920 -37.72 39.93 -19.58
C ALA A 920 -36.58 40.76 -20.21
N ARG A 921 -36.66 41.10 -21.52
CA ARG A 921 -35.89 42.21 -22.12
C ARG A 921 -36.70 42.82 -23.26
N GLY A 922 -37.12 44.07 -23.13
CA GLY A 922 -37.77 44.82 -24.22
C GLY A 922 -38.74 45.93 -23.81
N ARG A 923 -38.20 47.08 -23.36
CA ARG A 923 -38.85 48.40 -23.20
C ARG A 923 -39.98 48.44 -22.13
N PHE A 924 -40.08 49.42 -21.25
CA PHE A 924 -39.35 50.69 -21.05
C PHE A 924 -38.59 50.68 -19.72
#